data_AF-A0A094BJU1-F1
#
_entry.id   AF-A0A094BJU1-F1
#
_cell.length_a   1.000
_cell.length_b   1.000
_cell.length_c   1.000
_cell.angle_alpha   90.00
_cell.angle_beta   90.00
_cell.angle_gamma   90.00
#
_symmetry.space_group_name_H-M   'P 1'
#
loop_
_entity.id
_entity.type
_entity.pdbx_description
1 polymer ?
#
loop_
_entity_poly.entity_id
_entity_poly.type
_entity_poly.pdbx_seq_one_letter_code
_entity_poly.pdbx_strand_id
1 'polypeptide(L)'
;MDFSKRSFHYYTTSAELEQLAAERESTERTYEPVSREMVYASRKQDFEREWREMEKGKDATKRYALAKLIQAAKLIQAAFETVVGPRGECEEMSWTADLRRPESEGATSGSVEDDRRGESTTHTEKSGYEPSCEGSLGNDYPMLRMDFAAIYLNRIKGEDNEEVGRVAGVFREAWAREMGDRADDFEMPWDEVLEGHGYEVLAKQWYGMVEEVEAESEAVVVGLREKGKDDKNPGYELNNLVVSTDELDDEPPPSITSFQSPYWRLNASDGAAYASARTGPSDGFYDTDESKQPLKPANGLTGVQPQSQLPPIDIAFGTRLQCLITMAAGIACSLICIICGIAFWDRRPYSHPGVPLVRLRDGFPSEIIPFIGNIILTQCLEGLAYIHSISLRWSLLKEEQLVYNTNTRLLTSSKLSRPNSWYINSISAALLILCYGATSTLVMPSVSTIQGTYDGAFVNLVSLLALGIAILGQSGLAIWCYYDTLRDIPTWNSNPLNTTVTMIDRQTVRHREGRCMNSVQIRDQPETGQSLPRTKQPSPWQVSRSARRATKLIWTLTALSFVWFLVIVLVARNNMEGALREIPPTADTNPAFSKWHFSFAWYPSENTFIVKQYYTTYFNTVFFSLDPSQQKGAGVSMSLVAALIAGLLFISAIQGLQTLMLHSSELVVNLSRDEDSWRALDAQRSSSGKTNVLANPPFLAALKSWKYLMLVIFKSLLHFLLGQSLQPSFSESIYFSMNYVRLLVFAICVTAFAAAMTFLAFAKPKGPQPATYGHIQTIADLVDDWTLDADGRFWWGDKGGSGGLRHAGMSSCRDDLGTIQMNAPYAGETRRRYMRA
;
A
#
# COMPACT_ATOMS: atom_id res chain seq x y z
N MET A 1 9.24 55.64 8.10
CA MET A 1 9.74 54.83 9.23
C MET A 1 10.47 53.65 8.63
N ASP A 2 11.79 53.75 8.54
CA ASP A 2 12.68 52.73 7.96
C ASP A 2 13.01 51.66 9.00
N PHE A 3 12.80 50.39 8.66
CA PHE A 3 13.32 49.25 9.42
C PHE A 3 14.24 48.43 8.52
N SER A 4 15.53 48.70 8.66
CA SER A 4 16.63 47.97 8.02
C SER A 4 17.20 46.92 8.99
N LYS A 5 17.42 45.72 8.44
CA LYS A 5 18.45 44.71 8.79
C LYS A 5 18.65 44.34 10.27
N ARG A 6 18.21 43.13 10.64
CA ARG A 6 18.84 42.33 11.72
C ARG A 6 19.17 40.92 11.20
N SER A 7 20.45 40.71 10.95
CA SER A 7 21.08 39.42 10.72
C SER A 7 21.33 38.75 12.08
N PHE A 8 20.89 37.49 12.26
CA PHE A 8 21.25 36.67 13.41
C PHE A 8 22.54 35.90 13.10
N HIS A 9 23.62 36.21 13.81
CA HIS A 9 24.82 35.37 13.89
C HIS A 9 24.73 34.49 15.14
N TYR A 10 24.74 33.18 14.95
CA TYR A 10 25.02 32.22 16.02
C TYR A 10 26.54 32.05 16.13
N TYR A 11 27.10 32.34 17.31
CA TYR A 11 28.46 31.93 17.66
C TYR A 11 28.39 30.57 18.37
N THR A 12 28.83 29.53 17.68
CA THR A 12 29.22 28.26 18.30
C THR A 12 30.65 28.42 18.82
N THR A 13 30.87 28.26 20.12
CA THR A 13 32.19 28.40 20.75
C THR A 13 33.08 27.20 20.44
N SER A 14 34.38 27.41 20.17
CA SER A 14 35.30 26.33 19.72
C SER A 14 35.43 25.16 20.71
N ALA A 15 35.06 25.35 21.98
CA ALA A 15 35.02 24.30 22.99
C ALA A 15 33.97 23.20 22.67
N GLU A 16 32.84 23.53 22.01
CA GLU A 16 31.83 22.52 21.63
C GLU A 16 32.28 21.68 20.43
N LEU A 17 33.15 22.22 19.56
CA LEU A 17 33.71 21.49 18.43
C LEU A 17 34.79 20.50 18.87
N GLU A 18 35.60 20.84 19.88
CA GLU A 18 36.58 19.89 20.45
C GLU A 18 35.90 18.76 21.22
N GLN A 19 34.79 19.03 21.90
CA GLN A 19 34.03 18.00 22.60
C GLN A 19 33.34 17.03 21.63
N LEU A 20 32.80 17.53 20.51
CA LEU A 20 32.24 16.69 19.43
C LEU A 20 33.31 15.89 18.68
N ALA A 21 34.53 16.42 18.54
CA ALA A 21 35.64 15.70 17.93
C ALA A 21 36.12 14.53 18.81
N ALA A 22 36.23 14.75 20.13
CA ALA A 22 36.60 13.72 21.09
C ALA A 22 35.55 12.60 21.22
N GLU A 23 34.26 12.93 21.13
CA GLU A 23 33.17 11.95 21.15
C GLU A 23 33.14 11.10 19.87
N ARG A 24 33.54 11.68 18.73
CA ARG A 24 33.68 10.94 17.46
C ARG A 24 34.84 9.95 17.48
N GLU A 25 35.96 10.35 18.09
CA GLU A 25 37.15 9.50 18.21
C GLU A 25 36.98 8.34 19.21
N SER A 26 36.13 8.51 20.25
CA SER A 26 35.81 7.42 21.17
C SER A 26 34.82 6.41 20.57
N THR A 27 34.00 6.82 19.60
CA THR A 27 32.99 5.96 18.97
C THR A 27 33.61 5.06 17.88
N GLU A 28 34.71 5.48 17.25
CA GLU A 28 35.40 4.69 16.21
C GLU A 28 36.28 3.54 16.75
N ARG A 29 36.57 3.48 18.05
CA ARG A 29 37.42 2.41 18.63
C ARG A 29 36.69 1.12 19.01
N THR A 30 35.39 0.99 18.76
CA THR A 30 34.59 -0.17 19.22
C THR A 30 33.80 -0.88 18.12
N TYR A 31 34.36 -1.02 16.93
CA TYR A 31 33.80 -1.90 15.88
C TYR A 31 34.87 -2.87 15.38
N GLU A 32 34.75 -4.15 15.75
CA GLU A 32 35.45 -5.23 15.07
C GLU A 32 34.87 -5.37 13.65
N PRO A 33 35.71 -5.41 12.59
CA PRO A 33 35.25 -5.61 11.24
C PRO A 33 34.77 -7.05 11.07
N VAL A 34 33.46 -7.22 10.84
CA VAL A 34 32.89 -8.49 10.35
C VAL A 34 33.60 -8.86 9.05
N SER A 35 34.28 -10.01 9.02
CA SER A 35 35.12 -10.40 7.88
C SER A 35 34.28 -10.57 6.61
N ARG A 36 34.83 -10.14 5.47
CA ARG A 36 34.20 -10.29 4.14
C ARG A 36 33.79 -11.73 3.84
N GLU A 37 34.47 -12.71 4.44
CA GLU A 37 34.17 -14.13 4.34
C GLU A 37 32.79 -14.50 4.92
N MET A 38 32.35 -13.86 6.00
CA MET A 38 31.05 -14.14 6.62
C MET A 38 29.88 -13.68 5.75
N VAL A 39 30.04 -12.52 5.10
CA VAL A 39 29.06 -11.99 4.13
C VAL A 39 28.99 -12.86 2.88
N TYR A 40 30.14 -13.36 2.43
CA TYR A 40 30.22 -14.28 1.30
C TYR A 40 29.57 -15.65 1.63
N ALA A 41 29.87 -16.23 2.79
CA ALA A 41 29.30 -17.50 3.24
C ALA A 41 27.76 -17.45 3.36
N SER A 42 27.22 -16.32 3.83
CA SER A 42 25.77 -16.10 3.90
C SER A 42 25.14 -16.04 2.50
N ARG A 43 25.75 -15.33 1.55
CA ARG A 43 25.24 -15.24 0.17
C ARG A 43 25.35 -16.58 -0.58
N LYS A 44 26.39 -17.37 -0.30
CA LYS A 44 26.56 -18.74 -0.80
C LYS A 44 25.40 -19.64 -0.35
N GLN A 45 25.03 -19.59 0.93
CA GLN A 45 23.93 -20.39 1.48
C GLN A 45 22.57 -20.05 0.87
N ASP A 46 22.33 -18.78 0.54
CA ASP A 46 21.08 -18.34 -0.09
C ASP A 46 20.99 -18.80 -1.55
N PHE A 47 22.10 -18.72 -2.29
CA PHE A 47 22.18 -19.24 -3.65
C PHE A 47 21.98 -20.77 -3.70
N GLU A 48 22.63 -21.55 -2.83
CA GLU A 48 22.47 -23.02 -2.76
C GLU A 48 21.05 -23.46 -2.41
N ARG A 49 20.31 -22.64 -1.65
CA ARG A 49 18.93 -22.90 -1.28
C ARG A 49 17.99 -22.65 -2.46
N GLU A 50 18.17 -21.52 -3.14
CA GLU A 50 17.41 -21.17 -4.34
C GLU A 50 17.64 -22.20 -5.46
N TRP A 51 18.89 -22.66 -5.60
CA TRP A 51 19.29 -23.75 -6.50
C TRP A 51 18.51 -25.05 -6.25
N ARG A 52 18.45 -25.51 -4.99
CA ARG A 52 17.71 -26.74 -4.61
C ARG A 52 16.19 -26.62 -4.76
N GLU A 53 15.65 -25.41 -4.66
CA GLU A 53 14.23 -25.14 -4.86
C GLU A 53 13.86 -25.12 -6.35
N MET A 54 14.73 -24.57 -7.19
CA MET A 54 14.53 -24.52 -8.64
C MET A 54 14.65 -25.89 -9.31
N GLU A 55 15.54 -26.77 -8.82
CA GLU A 55 15.67 -28.16 -9.27
C GLU A 55 14.39 -28.99 -9.04
N LYS A 56 13.58 -28.61 -8.03
CA LYS A 56 12.33 -29.31 -7.67
C LYS A 56 11.07 -28.70 -8.30
N GLY A 57 11.17 -27.60 -9.05
CA GLY A 57 10.03 -26.87 -9.62
C GLY A 57 9.36 -27.57 -10.82
N LYS A 58 8.01 -27.61 -10.85
CA LYS A 58 7.19 -28.23 -11.93
C LYS A 58 7.06 -27.40 -13.23
N ASP A 59 7.69 -26.24 -13.31
CA ASP A 59 7.48 -25.25 -14.38
C ASP A 59 8.44 -25.46 -15.56
N ALA A 60 7.93 -25.95 -16.69
CA ALA A 60 8.71 -26.35 -17.86
C ALA A 60 9.45 -25.18 -18.53
N THR A 61 8.88 -23.98 -18.49
CA THR A 61 9.46 -22.77 -19.11
C THR A 61 10.70 -22.31 -18.34
N LYS A 62 10.65 -22.42 -17.00
CA LYS A 62 11.81 -22.13 -16.14
C LYS A 62 12.91 -23.19 -16.28
N ARG A 63 12.54 -24.47 -16.46
CA ARG A 63 13.52 -25.53 -16.77
C ARG A 63 14.19 -25.31 -18.12
N TYR A 64 13.48 -24.79 -19.12
CA TYR A 64 14.05 -24.50 -20.45
C TYR A 64 15.02 -23.31 -20.41
N ALA A 65 14.64 -22.20 -19.76
CA ALA A 65 15.54 -21.06 -19.55
C ALA A 65 16.77 -21.44 -18.69
N LEU A 66 16.56 -22.24 -17.64
CA LEU A 66 17.64 -22.78 -16.81
C LEU A 66 18.54 -23.76 -17.58
N ALA A 67 17.98 -24.60 -18.46
CA ALA A 67 18.77 -25.49 -19.30
C ALA A 67 19.67 -24.72 -20.27
N LYS A 68 19.17 -23.63 -20.89
CA LYS A 68 19.99 -22.74 -21.74
C LYS A 68 21.09 -22.02 -20.95
N LEU A 69 20.79 -21.50 -19.75
CA LEU A 69 21.79 -20.88 -18.87
C LEU A 69 22.84 -21.87 -18.34
N ILE A 70 22.42 -23.09 -17.98
CA ILE A 70 23.33 -24.18 -17.56
C ILE A 70 24.20 -24.63 -18.73
N GLN A 71 23.65 -24.69 -19.95
CA GLN A 71 24.41 -25.06 -21.14
C GLN A 71 25.43 -23.99 -21.50
N ALA A 72 25.07 -22.70 -21.44
CA ALA A 72 26.00 -21.58 -21.63
C ALA A 72 27.10 -21.55 -20.56
N ALA A 73 26.76 -21.70 -19.28
CA ALA A 73 27.74 -21.73 -18.18
C ALA A 73 28.70 -22.93 -18.27
N LYS A 74 28.20 -24.11 -18.65
CA LYS A 74 29.03 -25.30 -18.89
C LYS A 74 29.93 -25.15 -20.11
N LEU A 75 29.47 -24.49 -21.17
CA LEU A 75 30.29 -24.20 -22.35
C LEU A 75 31.41 -23.22 -22.04
N ILE A 76 31.11 -22.16 -21.28
CA ILE A 76 32.07 -21.16 -20.82
C ILE A 76 33.13 -21.82 -19.91
N GLN A 77 32.72 -22.71 -19.01
CA GLN A 77 33.65 -23.47 -18.17
C GLN A 77 34.51 -24.45 -18.98
N ALA A 78 33.92 -25.20 -19.91
CA ALA A 78 34.66 -26.14 -20.75
C ALA A 78 35.66 -25.39 -21.65
N ALA A 79 35.32 -24.20 -22.17
CA ALA A 79 36.23 -23.33 -22.92
C ALA A 79 37.37 -22.81 -22.03
N PHE A 80 37.06 -22.40 -20.80
CA PHE A 80 38.07 -21.96 -19.84
C PHE A 80 39.11 -23.06 -19.51
N GLU A 81 38.66 -24.30 -19.29
CA GLU A 81 39.53 -25.45 -19.00
C GLU A 81 40.46 -25.82 -20.17
N THR A 82 40.09 -25.45 -21.39
CA THR A 82 40.87 -25.74 -22.62
C THR A 82 41.82 -24.62 -23.00
N VAL A 83 41.44 -23.35 -22.79
CA VAL A 83 42.33 -22.18 -22.99
C VAL A 83 43.46 -22.18 -21.94
N VAL A 84 43.14 -22.44 -20.68
CA VAL A 84 44.08 -22.23 -19.56
C VAL A 84 44.94 -23.48 -19.30
N GLY A 85 44.49 -24.65 -19.78
CA GLY A 85 45.16 -25.94 -19.61
C GLY A 85 45.24 -26.41 -18.16
N PRO A 86 45.62 -27.69 -17.93
CA PRO A 86 45.64 -28.31 -16.59
C PRO A 86 46.75 -27.78 -15.65
N ARG A 87 47.42 -26.67 -15.98
CA ARG A 87 48.45 -26.04 -15.11
C ARG A 87 47.90 -24.92 -14.21
N GLY A 88 46.59 -24.70 -14.18
CA GLY A 88 45.91 -23.85 -13.20
C GLY A 88 45.65 -24.50 -11.82
N GLU A 89 46.15 -25.72 -11.55
CA GLU A 89 45.85 -26.47 -10.31
C GLU A 89 46.44 -25.87 -9.01
N CYS A 90 47.26 -24.81 -9.08
CA CYS A 90 47.81 -24.16 -7.89
C CYS A 90 47.12 -22.84 -7.52
N GLU A 91 46.12 -22.38 -8.29
CA GLU A 91 45.24 -21.28 -7.89
C GLU A 91 43.83 -21.84 -7.68
N GLU A 92 43.58 -22.28 -6.44
CA GLU A 92 42.28 -22.79 -6.03
C GLU A 92 41.30 -21.62 -5.93
N MET A 93 40.61 -21.31 -7.03
CA MET A 93 39.53 -20.32 -7.05
C MET A 93 38.40 -20.82 -6.13
N SER A 94 37.92 -19.97 -5.22
CA SER A 94 37.10 -20.31 -4.04
C SER A 94 35.75 -21.02 -4.29
N TRP A 95 35.41 -21.33 -5.55
CA TRP A 95 34.20 -22.03 -5.96
C TRP A 95 34.47 -23.37 -6.69
N THR A 96 35.73 -23.74 -6.94
CA THR A 96 36.08 -24.99 -7.67
C THR A 96 35.79 -26.28 -6.89
N ALA A 97 35.78 -26.23 -5.56
CA ALA A 97 35.39 -27.37 -4.73
C ALA A 97 33.90 -27.74 -4.86
N ASP A 98 33.06 -26.80 -5.32
CA ASP A 98 31.60 -26.95 -5.36
C ASP A 98 31.07 -27.72 -6.58
N LEU A 99 31.96 -28.17 -7.50
CA LEU A 99 31.59 -28.86 -8.74
C LEU A 99 32.01 -30.34 -8.80
N ARG A 100 32.63 -30.90 -7.75
CA ARG A 100 32.89 -32.35 -7.68
C ARG A 100 31.64 -33.11 -7.26
N ARG A 101 31.24 -34.08 -8.10
CA ARG A 101 30.13 -34.99 -7.84
C ARG A 101 30.49 -35.97 -6.71
N PRO A 102 29.59 -36.33 -5.78
CA PRO A 102 29.83 -37.44 -4.86
C PRO A 102 29.77 -38.76 -5.63
N GLU A 103 30.75 -39.63 -5.42
CA GLU A 103 30.78 -40.99 -5.97
C GLU A 103 29.56 -41.78 -5.48
N SER A 104 28.83 -42.39 -6.42
CA SER A 104 27.72 -43.30 -6.11
C SER A 104 28.28 -44.70 -5.86
N GLU A 105 28.19 -45.16 -4.62
CA GLU A 105 28.32 -46.59 -4.29
C GLU A 105 27.20 -47.40 -4.96
N GLY A 106 27.56 -48.57 -5.44
CA GLY A 106 26.90 -49.27 -6.53
C GLY A 106 25.60 -49.98 -6.20
N ALA A 107 24.85 -50.31 -7.26
CA ALA A 107 23.84 -51.34 -7.23
C ALA A 107 23.91 -52.19 -8.51
N THR A 108 24.11 -53.46 -8.25
CA THR A 108 24.32 -54.65 -9.08
C THR A 108 23.30 -54.91 -10.19
N SER A 109 23.83 -55.50 -11.27
CA SER A 109 23.17 -56.15 -12.40
C SER A 109 22.45 -57.47 -12.06
N GLY A 110 21.40 -57.81 -12.82
CA GLY A 110 20.90 -59.18 -13.03
C GLY A 110 19.53 -59.21 -13.73
N SER A 111 19.49 -59.43 -15.05
CA SER A 111 18.98 -60.65 -15.76
C SER A 111 17.44 -60.83 -15.69
N VAL A 112 16.67 -60.61 -16.77
CA VAL A 112 16.42 -61.47 -17.97
C VAL A 112 15.34 -62.54 -17.74
N GLU A 113 14.47 -62.67 -18.77
CA GLU A 113 13.38 -63.63 -19.09
C GLU A 113 11.95 -63.29 -18.60
N ASP A 114 10.99 -62.94 -19.47
CA ASP A 114 10.30 -63.64 -20.59
C ASP A 114 9.02 -64.35 -20.08
N ASP A 115 7.82 -63.90 -20.48
CA ASP A 115 6.81 -64.72 -21.19
C ASP A 115 5.47 -63.96 -21.46
N ARG A 116 4.79 -64.52 -22.45
CA ARG A 116 3.67 -64.13 -23.34
C ARG A 116 2.27 -63.76 -22.80
N ARG A 117 1.50 -63.27 -23.80
CA ARG A 117 0.04 -63.39 -24.14
C ARG A 117 -0.86 -62.23 -23.70
N GLY A 118 -1.70 -61.62 -24.56
CA GLY A 118 -2.05 -61.87 -25.97
C GLY A 118 -3.22 -60.95 -26.41
N GLU A 119 -3.40 -60.83 -27.74
CA GLU A 119 -4.63 -60.51 -28.52
C GLU A 119 -5.34 -59.14 -28.29
N SER A 120 -5.87 -58.39 -29.28
CA SER A 120 -6.41 -58.72 -30.60
C SER A 120 -6.60 -57.43 -31.46
N THR A 121 -6.39 -57.57 -32.79
CA THR A 121 -7.08 -56.98 -33.99
C THR A 121 -7.28 -55.44 -34.16
N THR A 122 -6.57 -54.76 -35.07
CA THR A 122 -6.74 -54.54 -36.54
C THR A 122 -7.89 -53.61 -36.98
N HIS A 123 -7.57 -52.40 -37.50
CA HIS A 123 -7.83 -52.01 -38.91
C HIS A 123 -7.21 -50.64 -39.29
N THR A 124 -6.31 -50.72 -40.28
CA THR A 124 -6.04 -49.85 -41.44
C THR A 124 -6.53 -48.39 -41.46
N GLU A 125 -5.62 -47.41 -41.63
CA GLU A 125 -5.48 -46.66 -42.89
C GLU A 125 -4.22 -45.77 -42.96
N LYS A 126 -3.67 -45.70 -44.17
CA LYS A 126 -2.46 -45.00 -44.60
C LYS A 126 -2.71 -43.49 -44.75
N SER A 127 -1.74 -42.67 -44.36
CA SER A 127 -1.34 -41.47 -45.12
C SER A 127 -0.01 -40.95 -44.58
N GLY A 128 1.00 -40.84 -45.45
CA GLY A 128 2.31 -40.31 -45.11
C GLY A 128 2.31 -38.79 -44.98
N TYR A 129 3.21 -38.29 -44.12
CA TYR A 129 3.78 -36.94 -44.19
C TYR A 129 5.13 -36.99 -43.46
N GLU A 130 6.22 -36.82 -44.21
CA GLU A 130 7.49 -36.32 -43.66
C GLU A 130 7.29 -34.83 -43.32
N PRO A 131 7.69 -34.36 -42.13
CA PRO A 131 7.85 -32.94 -41.89
C PRO A 131 9.29 -32.52 -42.15
N SER A 132 9.49 -31.75 -43.22
CA SER A 132 10.65 -30.88 -43.41
C SER A 132 10.69 -29.85 -42.28
N CYS A 133 11.72 -29.89 -41.43
CA CYS A 133 12.05 -28.84 -40.47
C CYS A 133 13.23 -28.01 -40.97
N GLU A 134 13.00 -27.19 -42.00
CA GLU A 134 13.84 -26.04 -42.33
C GLU A 134 12.94 -24.80 -42.30
N GLY A 135 13.04 -24.03 -41.21
CA GLY A 135 12.28 -22.79 -41.07
C GLY A 135 11.94 -22.46 -39.63
N SER A 136 12.95 -22.22 -38.78
CA SER A 136 12.76 -21.47 -37.52
C SER A 136 14.08 -21.07 -36.82
N LEU A 137 15.21 -21.67 -37.17
CA LEU A 137 16.47 -21.44 -36.45
C LEU A 137 17.18 -20.11 -36.76
N GLY A 138 16.76 -19.36 -37.79
CA GLY A 138 17.41 -18.11 -38.17
C GLY A 138 17.27 -16.98 -37.15
N ASN A 139 16.21 -16.99 -36.33
CA ASN A 139 15.88 -15.87 -35.43
C ASN A 139 16.49 -16.01 -34.02
N ASP A 140 17.08 -17.15 -33.67
CA ASP A 140 17.65 -17.36 -32.32
C ASP A 140 19.10 -16.84 -32.19
N TYR A 141 19.81 -16.67 -33.32
CA TYR A 141 21.23 -16.28 -33.33
C TYR A 141 21.51 -14.84 -32.88
N PRO A 142 20.72 -13.82 -33.27
CA PRO A 142 20.93 -12.46 -32.78
C PRO A 142 20.78 -12.39 -31.27
N MET A 143 19.80 -13.11 -30.70
CA MET A 143 19.56 -13.09 -29.26
C MET A 143 20.69 -13.77 -28.48
N LEU A 144 21.20 -14.91 -28.98
CA LEU A 144 22.36 -15.58 -28.37
C LEU A 144 23.63 -14.71 -28.44
N ARG A 145 23.83 -13.99 -29.55
CA ARG A 145 24.92 -13.00 -29.70
C ARG A 145 24.81 -11.89 -28.65
N MET A 146 23.61 -11.34 -28.43
CA MET A 146 23.36 -10.30 -27.43
C MET A 146 23.65 -10.79 -26.01
N ASP A 147 23.25 -12.02 -25.69
CA ASP A 147 23.49 -12.60 -24.36
C ASP A 147 24.99 -12.77 -24.08
N PHE A 148 25.75 -13.33 -25.03
CA PHE A 148 27.21 -13.46 -24.89
C PHE A 148 27.89 -12.10 -24.76
N ALA A 149 27.48 -11.11 -25.57
CA ALA A 149 28.00 -9.75 -25.53
C ALA A 149 27.73 -9.06 -24.18
N ALA A 150 26.51 -9.16 -23.65
CA ALA A 150 26.12 -8.52 -22.40
C ALA A 150 26.84 -9.14 -21.19
N ILE A 151 27.03 -10.46 -21.17
CA ILE A 151 27.77 -11.14 -20.10
C ILE A 151 29.24 -10.71 -20.14
N TYR A 152 29.86 -10.70 -21.32
CA TYR A 152 31.23 -10.26 -21.50
C TYR A 152 31.44 -8.82 -21.01
N LEU A 153 30.65 -7.86 -21.52
CA LEU A 153 30.76 -6.44 -21.17
C LEU A 153 30.53 -6.16 -19.68
N ASN A 154 29.65 -6.92 -19.02
CA ASN A 154 29.49 -6.79 -17.57
C ASN A 154 30.69 -7.34 -16.80
N ARG A 155 31.31 -8.42 -17.28
CA ARG A 155 32.46 -9.06 -16.61
C ARG A 155 33.71 -8.18 -16.65
N ILE A 156 33.97 -7.51 -17.78
CA ILE A 156 35.20 -6.72 -17.97
C ILE A 156 35.11 -5.29 -17.42
N LYS A 157 33.98 -4.89 -16.84
CA LYS A 157 33.76 -3.52 -16.37
C LYS A 157 34.72 -3.16 -15.23
N GLY A 158 35.67 -2.29 -15.53
CA GLY A 158 36.65 -1.79 -14.56
C GLY A 158 37.85 -2.71 -14.34
N GLU A 159 38.00 -3.74 -15.16
CA GLU A 159 39.19 -4.62 -15.18
C GLU A 159 40.31 -4.02 -16.03
N ASP A 160 41.56 -4.46 -15.80
CA ASP A 160 42.70 -4.01 -16.60
C ASP A 160 42.79 -4.72 -17.97
N ASN A 161 43.54 -4.13 -18.91
CA ASN A 161 43.61 -4.61 -20.30
C ASN A 161 44.13 -6.06 -20.42
N GLU A 162 44.93 -6.53 -19.46
CA GLU A 162 45.46 -7.90 -19.47
C GLU A 162 44.35 -8.89 -19.11
N GLU A 163 43.57 -8.60 -18.06
CA GLU A 163 42.42 -9.40 -17.67
C GLU A 163 41.29 -9.35 -18.71
N VAL A 164 41.06 -8.18 -19.32
CA VAL A 164 40.11 -8.04 -20.44
C VAL A 164 40.51 -8.95 -21.60
N GLY A 165 41.79 -8.99 -21.98
CA GLY A 165 42.25 -9.85 -23.05
C GLY A 165 42.15 -11.35 -22.74
N ARG A 166 42.38 -11.72 -21.48
CA ARG A 166 42.19 -13.11 -21.02
C ARG A 166 40.73 -13.54 -21.07
N VAL A 167 39.82 -12.70 -20.57
CA VAL A 167 38.38 -12.97 -20.59
C VAL A 167 37.85 -13.01 -22.03
N ALA A 168 38.32 -12.12 -22.90
CA ALA A 168 37.97 -12.12 -24.32
C ALA A 168 38.31 -13.46 -25.01
N GLY A 169 39.51 -14.01 -24.74
CA GLY A 169 39.91 -15.30 -25.30
C GLY A 169 38.98 -16.46 -24.90
N VAL A 170 38.54 -16.48 -23.64
CA VAL A 170 37.61 -17.51 -23.12
C VAL A 170 36.25 -17.40 -23.78
N PHE A 171 35.71 -16.19 -23.93
CA PHE A 171 34.42 -15.96 -24.57
C PHE A 171 34.48 -16.25 -26.08
N ARG A 172 35.60 -15.92 -26.75
CA ARG A 172 35.82 -16.25 -28.16
C ARG A 172 35.83 -17.76 -28.40
N GLU A 173 36.50 -18.53 -27.55
CA GLU A 173 36.51 -20.00 -27.68
C GLU A 173 35.14 -20.62 -27.34
N ALA A 174 34.44 -20.10 -26.34
CA ALA A 174 33.08 -20.54 -26.02
C ALA A 174 32.10 -20.27 -27.17
N TRP A 175 32.20 -19.10 -27.81
CA TRP A 175 31.42 -18.74 -28.99
C TRP A 175 31.74 -19.65 -30.18
N ALA A 176 33.03 -19.89 -30.44
CA ALA A 176 33.47 -20.78 -31.52
C ALA A 176 32.93 -22.21 -31.37
N ARG A 177 32.82 -22.71 -30.14
CA ARG A 177 32.25 -24.03 -29.88
C ARG A 177 30.75 -24.10 -30.09
N GLU A 178 30.01 -23.06 -29.71
CA GLU A 178 28.56 -23.05 -29.85
C GLU A 178 28.13 -22.84 -31.31
N MET A 179 28.86 -21.99 -32.03
CA MET A 179 28.51 -21.59 -33.40
C MET A 179 29.18 -22.44 -34.48
N GLY A 180 30.17 -23.27 -34.11
CA GLY A 180 30.93 -24.12 -35.02
C GLY A 180 31.56 -23.30 -36.16
N ASP A 181 31.45 -23.80 -37.39
CA ASP A 181 32.01 -23.16 -38.59
C ASP A 181 31.44 -21.76 -38.89
N ARG A 182 30.37 -21.35 -38.21
CA ARG A 182 29.71 -20.03 -38.37
C ARG A 182 30.15 -19.00 -37.34
N ALA A 183 31.06 -19.35 -36.44
CA ALA A 183 31.51 -18.44 -35.40
C ALA A 183 32.12 -17.15 -35.95
N ASP A 184 32.85 -17.26 -37.07
CA ASP A 184 33.52 -16.14 -37.74
C ASP A 184 32.57 -15.29 -38.60
N ASP A 185 31.31 -15.70 -38.78
CA ASP A 185 30.30 -14.91 -39.51
C ASP A 185 29.86 -13.65 -38.72
N PHE A 186 30.20 -13.57 -37.42
CA PHE A 186 29.72 -12.53 -36.52
C PHE A 186 30.87 -11.84 -35.78
N GLU A 187 30.96 -10.52 -35.94
CA GLU A 187 31.90 -9.68 -35.19
C GLU A 187 31.42 -9.56 -33.74
N MET A 188 32.28 -9.82 -32.76
CA MET A 188 31.87 -9.83 -31.35
C MET A 188 32.50 -8.67 -30.58
N PRO A 189 31.84 -8.13 -29.55
CA PRO A 189 32.32 -6.93 -28.87
C PRO A 189 33.70 -7.10 -28.22
N TRP A 190 34.12 -8.34 -27.93
CA TRP A 190 35.46 -8.58 -27.41
C TRP A 190 36.56 -8.35 -28.46
N ASP A 191 36.26 -8.47 -29.75
CA ASP A 191 37.21 -8.16 -30.83
C ASP A 191 37.45 -6.64 -30.88
N GLU A 192 36.38 -5.86 -30.82
CA GLU A 192 36.44 -4.39 -30.81
C GLU A 192 37.11 -3.83 -29.54
N VAL A 193 36.83 -4.43 -28.37
CA VAL A 193 37.47 -4.06 -27.10
C VAL A 193 38.99 -4.35 -27.15
N LEU A 194 39.40 -5.47 -27.74
CA LEU A 194 40.81 -5.84 -27.90
C LEU A 194 41.56 -4.92 -28.87
N GLU A 195 40.87 -4.33 -29.85
CA GLU A 195 41.41 -3.34 -30.77
C GLU A 195 41.56 -1.93 -30.16
N GLY A 196 41.21 -1.77 -28.88
CA GLY A 196 41.40 -0.52 -28.12
C GLY A 196 40.25 0.47 -28.25
N HIS A 197 39.10 0.06 -28.79
CA HIS A 197 37.89 0.85 -28.72
C HIS A 197 37.38 0.84 -27.27
N GLY A 198 37.51 1.97 -26.58
CA GLY A 198 37.26 2.06 -25.13
C GLY A 198 35.88 1.52 -24.74
N TYR A 199 35.87 0.68 -23.69
CA TYR A 199 34.69 -0.01 -23.13
C TYR A 199 33.41 0.83 -23.06
N GLU A 200 33.51 2.10 -22.65
CA GLU A 200 32.34 2.97 -22.47
C GLU A 200 31.62 3.32 -23.79
N VAL A 201 32.34 3.37 -24.90
CA VAL A 201 31.77 3.66 -26.23
C VAL A 201 31.02 2.43 -26.73
N LEU A 202 31.64 1.26 -26.60
CA LEU A 202 31.06 -0.02 -27.02
C LEU A 202 29.84 -0.40 -26.18
N ALA A 203 29.91 -0.24 -24.86
CA ALA A 203 28.76 -0.52 -24.00
C ALA A 203 27.55 0.35 -24.39
N LYS A 204 27.75 1.63 -24.69
CA LYS A 204 26.65 2.51 -25.12
C LYS A 204 26.06 2.12 -26.47
N GLN A 205 26.89 1.77 -27.44
CA GLN A 205 26.44 1.35 -28.77
C GLN A 205 25.65 0.03 -28.69
N TRP A 206 26.16 -0.93 -27.93
CA TRP A 206 25.54 -2.25 -27.80
C TRP A 206 24.25 -2.24 -26.99
N TYR A 207 24.16 -1.48 -25.89
CA TYR A 207 22.89 -1.33 -25.17
C TYR A 207 21.84 -0.60 -26.00
N GLY A 208 22.24 0.32 -26.89
CA GLY A 208 21.33 0.96 -27.86
C GLY A 208 20.75 -0.02 -28.88
N MET A 209 21.56 -0.97 -29.38
CA MET A 209 21.07 -2.03 -30.28
C MET A 209 20.10 -3.01 -29.59
N VAL A 210 20.26 -3.30 -28.29
CA VAL A 210 19.28 -4.10 -27.53
C VAL A 210 17.90 -3.45 -27.57
N GLU A 211 17.84 -2.15 -27.28
CA GLU A 211 16.59 -1.39 -27.23
C GLU A 211 15.89 -1.33 -28.60
N GLU A 212 16.67 -1.27 -29.69
CA GLU A 212 16.13 -1.24 -31.06
C GLU A 212 15.59 -2.62 -31.51
N VAL A 213 16.30 -3.72 -31.22
CA VAL A 213 15.84 -5.08 -31.53
C VAL A 213 14.60 -5.47 -30.70
N GLU A 214 14.54 -5.05 -29.43
CA GLU A 214 13.34 -5.23 -28.60
C GLU A 214 12.16 -4.45 -29.20
N ALA A 215 12.36 -3.20 -29.63
CA ALA A 215 11.33 -2.39 -30.27
C ALA A 215 10.83 -2.98 -31.61
N GLU A 216 11.72 -3.55 -32.44
CA GLU A 216 11.33 -4.24 -33.67
C GLU A 216 10.56 -5.53 -33.40
N SER A 217 10.94 -6.29 -32.36
CA SER A 217 10.22 -7.50 -31.95
C SER A 217 8.79 -7.18 -31.50
N GLU A 218 8.60 -6.05 -30.79
CA GLU A 218 7.28 -5.56 -30.40
C GLU A 218 6.44 -5.11 -31.62
N ALA A 219 7.07 -4.45 -32.60
CA ALA A 219 6.40 -4.04 -33.83
C ALA A 219 5.90 -5.24 -34.68
N VAL A 220 6.67 -6.32 -34.75
CA VAL A 220 6.26 -7.57 -35.43
C VAL A 220 5.07 -8.24 -34.71
N VAL A 221 5.06 -8.22 -33.38
CA VAL A 221 3.94 -8.73 -32.57
C VAL A 221 2.66 -7.89 -32.77
N VAL A 222 2.81 -6.57 -32.94
CA VAL A 222 1.68 -5.66 -33.26
C VAL A 222 1.17 -5.89 -34.69
N GLY A 223 2.04 -6.09 -35.68
CA GLY A 223 1.66 -6.39 -37.06
C GLY A 223 0.92 -7.73 -37.23
N LEU A 224 1.31 -8.76 -36.46
CA LEU A 224 0.60 -10.05 -36.41
C LEU A 224 -0.80 -9.94 -35.77
N ARG A 225 -1.01 -8.92 -34.92
CA ARG A 225 -2.31 -8.65 -34.26
C ARG A 225 -3.29 -7.91 -35.18
N GLU A 226 -2.80 -7.13 -36.14
CA GLU A 226 -3.64 -6.42 -37.11
C GLU A 226 -4.09 -7.32 -38.27
N LYS A 227 -3.26 -8.28 -38.70
CA LYS A 227 -3.64 -9.29 -39.71
C LYS A 227 -4.78 -10.23 -39.28
N GLY A 228 -5.13 -10.27 -37.99
CA GLY A 228 -6.24 -11.05 -37.45
C GLY A 228 -7.62 -10.37 -37.51
N LYS A 229 -7.72 -9.15 -38.05
CA LYS A 229 -8.97 -8.36 -38.04
C LYS A 229 -9.71 -8.22 -39.38
N ASP A 230 -9.13 -8.66 -40.49
CA ASP A 230 -9.70 -8.41 -41.84
C ASP A 230 -10.59 -9.51 -42.43
N ASP A 231 -10.90 -10.58 -41.69
CA ASP A 231 -11.92 -11.55 -42.11
C ASP A 231 -13.24 -11.34 -41.36
N LYS A 232 -14.10 -10.45 -41.91
CA LYS A 232 -15.58 -10.56 -41.89
C LYS A 232 -16.22 -9.45 -42.72
N ASN A 233 -16.71 -9.82 -43.90
CA ASN A 233 -17.58 -9.01 -44.77
C ASN A 233 -19.06 -9.48 -44.62
N PRO A 234 -20.08 -8.90 -45.29
CA PRO A 234 -21.09 -8.07 -44.63
C PRO A 234 -22.54 -8.53 -44.92
N GLY A 235 -23.55 -7.84 -44.36
CA GLY A 235 -24.92 -7.98 -44.86
C GLY A 235 -26.00 -7.27 -44.03
N TYR A 236 -26.49 -6.14 -44.54
CA TYR A 236 -27.89 -5.81 -44.86
C TYR A 236 -28.28 -4.36 -44.56
N GLU A 237 -28.77 -3.73 -45.64
CA GLU A 237 -29.38 -2.42 -45.79
C GLU A 237 -30.76 -2.29 -45.10
N LEU A 238 -31.17 -1.08 -44.69
CA LEU A 238 -32.22 -0.28 -45.35
C LEU A 238 -32.59 1.02 -44.60
N ASN A 239 -32.62 2.11 -45.37
CA ASN A 239 -33.57 3.25 -45.40
C ASN A 239 -33.71 4.29 -44.26
N ASN A 240 -33.17 5.48 -44.58
CA ASN A 240 -33.82 6.81 -44.64
C ASN A 240 -35.23 6.99 -44.03
N LEU A 241 -35.39 8.02 -43.18
CA LEU A 241 -36.42 9.04 -43.40
C LEU A 241 -36.02 10.38 -42.74
N VAL A 242 -36.01 11.42 -43.56
CA VAL A 242 -35.95 12.84 -43.21
C VAL A 242 -37.36 13.30 -42.85
N VAL A 243 -37.57 13.91 -41.67
CA VAL A 243 -38.65 14.88 -41.44
C VAL A 243 -38.15 15.96 -40.47
N SER A 244 -38.20 17.19 -40.97
CA SER A 244 -38.08 18.45 -40.24
C SER A 244 -39.46 18.91 -39.78
N THR A 245 -39.59 19.46 -38.58
CA THR A 245 -40.63 20.47 -38.25
C THR A 245 -40.20 21.25 -37.02
N ASP A 246 -40.08 22.57 -37.21
CA ASP A 246 -40.08 23.61 -36.18
C ASP A 246 -41.51 23.90 -35.68
N GLU A 247 -41.54 24.68 -34.58
CA GLU A 247 -42.55 25.67 -34.16
C GLU A 247 -43.74 25.31 -33.21
N LEU A 248 -43.67 25.99 -32.05
CA LEU A 248 -44.67 26.82 -31.34
C LEU A 248 -45.58 26.29 -30.19
N ASP A 249 -45.49 27.09 -29.09
CA ASP A 249 -46.48 27.59 -28.12
C ASP A 249 -47.01 26.78 -26.91
N ASP A 250 -46.60 27.30 -25.74
CA ASP A 250 -47.35 27.80 -24.56
C ASP A 250 -48.46 27.00 -23.84
N GLU A 251 -48.45 27.23 -22.50
CA GLU A 251 -49.54 27.11 -21.50
C GLU A 251 -49.66 25.82 -20.61
N PRO A 252 -50.19 25.91 -19.36
CA PRO A 252 -49.50 25.54 -18.12
C PRO A 252 -50.04 24.26 -17.42
N PRO A 253 -49.43 23.79 -16.30
CA PRO A 253 -49.76 22.46 -15.76
C PRO A 253 -50.97 22.49 -14.81
N PRO A 254 -51.81 21.44 -14.79
CA PRO A 254 -52.77 21.25 -13.73
C PRO A 254 -52.14 20.52 -12.52
N SER A 255 -52.37 21.11 -11.35
CA SER A 255 -52.37 20.44 -10.06
C SER A 255 -53.41 19.31 -10.01
N ILE A 256 -53.14 18.21 -9.27
CA ILE A 256 -53.99 17.66 -8.19
C ILE A 256 -53.55 16.22 -7.78
N THR A 257 -53.13 16.13 -6.52
CA THR A 257 -53.39 15.11 -5.48
C THR A 257 -53.23 13.60 -5.72
N SER A 258 -52.45 13.02 -4.80
CA SER A 258 -52.83 11.95 -3.86
C SER A 258 -52.48 10.48 -4.13
N PHE A 259 -52.27 9.81 -2.99
CA PHE A 259 -52.45 8.39 -2.67
C PHE A 259 -51.25 7.42 -2.72
N GLN A 260 -50.89 7.03 -1.49
CA GLN A 260 -50.64 5.67 -0.96
C GLN A 260 -49.32 4.91 -1.22
N SER A 261 -48.61 4.75 -0.09
CA SER A 261 -47.76 3.62 0.31
C SER A 261 -48.40 2.25 0.06
N PRO A 262 -47.59 1.19 -0.10
CA PRO A 262 -47.67 0.15 0.92
C PRO A 262 -46.34 -0.44 1.39
N TYR A 263 -46.29 -0.68 2.70
CA TYR A 263 -45.58 -1.74 3.41
C TYR A 263 -45.82 -3.12 2.78
N TRP A 264 -44.83 -4.03 2.84
CA TRP A 264 -45.09 -5.45 3.17
C TRP A 264 -43.95 -6.08 3.99
N ARG A 265 -44.37 -6.84 5.00
CA ARG A 265 -43.60 -7.64 5.96
C ARG A 265 -43.26 -9.02 5.39
N LEU A 266 -42.21 -9.59 6.00
CA LEU A 266 -41.90 -11.01 6.14
C LEU A 266 -43.11 -11.92 6.37
N ASN A 267 -43.04 -13.13 5.81
CA ASN A 267 -43.40 -14.35 6.53
C ASN A 267 -42.54 -15.53 6.07
N ALA A 268 -42.07 -16.27 7.07
CA ALA A 268 -41.50 -17.59 6.98
C ALA A 268 -42.62 -18.63 7.20
N SER A 269 -42.57 -19.76 6.50
CA SER A 269 -42.84 -21.09 7.07
C SER A 269 -42.73 -22.19 6.00
N ASP A 270 -42.20 -23.33 6.48
CA ASP A 270 -42.45 -24.71 6.08
C ASP A 270 -41.83 -25.33 4.82
N GLY A 271 -41.02 -26.35 5.10
CA GLY A 271 -40.51 -27.36 4.16
C GLY A 271 -39.79 -28.47 4.93
N ALA A 272 -40.54 -29.46 5.39
CA ALA A 272 -40.07 -30.58 6.20
C ALA A 272 -39.51 -31.76 5.38
N ALA A 273 -38.69 -32.57 6.09
CA ALA A 273 -38.45 -34.01 5.92
C ALA A 273 -37.54 -34.51 4.78
N TYR A 274 -36.42 -35.16 5.14
CA TYR A 274 -36.23 -36.62 4.98
C TYR A 274 -34.93 -37.11 5.65
N ALA A 275 -34.98 -38.39 6.07
CA ALA A 275 -33.89 -39.33 6.40
C ALA A 275 -33.30 -39.33 7.83
N SER A 276 -33.82 -40.30 8.59
CA SER A 276 -33.26 -40.86 9.82
C SER A 276 -32.68 -42.26 9.54
N ALA A 277 -31.74 -42.66 10.42
CA ALA A 277 -31.36 -44.01 10.83
C ALA A 277 -30.18 -44.70 10.12
N ARG A 278 -29.09 -44.87 10.89
CA ARG A 278 -28.48 -46.17 11.16
C ARG A 278 -27.71 -46.17 12.49
N THR A 279 -28.16 -47.03 13.39
CA THR A 279 -27.49 -47.49 14.61
C THR A 279 -26.68 -48.75 14.31
N GLY A 280 -25.60 -48.97 15.06
CA GLY A 280 -24.88 -50.25 15.10
C GLY A 280 -23.50 -50.13 15.79
N PRO A 281 -23.24 -50.87 16.88
CA PRO A 281 -21.98 -50.84 17.63
C PRO A 281 -21.04 -52.00 17.23
N SER A 282 -19.74 -51.85 17.47
CA SER A 282 -18.81 -53.00 17.50
C SER A 282 -17.57 -52.72 18.34
N ASP A 283 -17.41 -53.51 19.40
CA ASP A 283 -16.16 -53.79 20.10
C ASP A 283 -15.13 -54.45 19.18
N GLY A 284 -13.83 -54.27 19.49
CA GLY A 284 -12.74 -54.93 18.75
C GLY A 284 -11.35 -54.65 19.31
N PHE A 285 -10.93 -55.52 20.21
CA PHE A 285 -9.61 -55.70 20.83
C PHE A 285 -8.51 -56.06 19.79
N TYR A 286 -7.29 -55.51 19.92
CA TYR A 286 -6.03 -56.21 19.64
C TYR A 286 -4.85 -55.55 20.39
N ASP A 287 -4.02 -56.43 20.92
CA ASP A 287 -2.79 -56.21 21.68
C ASP A 287 -1.57 -56.53 20.80
N THR A 288 -0.37 -56.21 21.31
CA THR A 288 1.00 -56.67 20.97
C THR A 288 1.90 -55.86 20.01
N ASP A 289 2.96 -55.35 20.65
CA ASP A 289 4.39 -55.54 20.37
C ASP A 289 5.28 -54.50 19.66
N GLU A 290 6.14 -53.92 20.52
CA GLU A 290 7.60 -53.88 20.49
C GLU A 290 8.41 -53.15 19.39
N SER A 291 9.21 -52.22 19.93
CA SER A 291 10.61 -51.94 19.59
C SER A 291 10.91 -51.00 18.41
N LYS A 292 11.37 -49.79 18.76
CA LYS A 292 12.74 -49.30 18.50
C LYS A 292 12.87 -47.84 18.96
N GLN A 293 13.69 -47.63 19.99
CA GLN A 293 14.17 -46.32 20.41
C GLN A 293 15.23 -45.79 19.42
N PRO A 294 15.23 -44.48 19.14
CA PRO A 294 16.47 -43.75 18.92
C PRO A 294 16.64 -42.63 19.95
N LEU A 295 17.79 -42.71 20.63
CA LEU A 295 18.64 -41.66 21.19
C LEU A 295 18.04 -40.26 21.42
N LYS A 296 17.93 -39.91 22.71
CA LYS A 296 17.70 -38.57 23.28
C LYS A 296 18.80 -37.57 22.86
N PRO A 297 18.46 -36.43 22.25
CA PRO A 297 19.22 -35.20 22.43
C PRO A 297 18.82 -34.53 23.76
N ALA A 298 19.78 -33.83 24.37
CA ALA A 298 19.67 -33.25 25.70
C ALA A 298 18.47 -32.30 25.87
N ASN A 299 17.54 -32.69 26.74
CA ASN A 299 16.40 -31.91 27.21
C ASN A 299 16.85 -30.85 28.21
N GLY A 300 16.52 -29.58 27.93
CA GLY A 300 16.74 -28.51 28.89
C GLY A 300 16.07 -27.19 28.55
N LEU A 301 14.92 -27.17 27.85
CA LEU A 301 14.08 -25.97 27.67
C LEU A 301 12.64 -26.42 27.29
N THR A 302 11.96 -27.09 28.21
CA THR A 302 10.59 -27.62 28.03
C THR A 302 9.54 -26.54 28.31
N GLY A 303 9.26 -25.71 27.31
CA GLY A 303 8.19 -24.69 27.37
C GLY A 303 7.30 -24.61 26.12
N VAL A 304 7.53 -25.45 25.12
CA VAL A 304 6.77 -25.41 23.86
C VAL A 304 5.38 -26.02 24.09
N GLN A 305 4.31 -25.26 23.84
CA GLN A 305 2.96 -25.82 23.76
C GLN A 305 2.90 -26.82 22.59
N PRO A 306 2.25 -27.99 22.73
CA PRO A 306 2.07 -28.89 21.60
C PRO A 306 1.34 -28.17 20.47
N GLN A 307 1.92 -28.12 19.26
CA GLN A 307 1.31 -27.47 18.08
C GLN A 307 -0.10 -28.01 17.76
N SER A 308 -0.46 -29.20 18.26
CA SER A 308 -1.76 -29.84 18.06
C SER A 308 -2.96 -29.12 18.70
N GLN A 309 -2.76 -28.03 19.45
CA GLN A 309 -3.82 -27.28 20.12
C GLN A 309 -4.09 -25.89 19.54
N LEU A 310 -3.32 -25.44 18.54
CA LEU A 310 -3.55 -24.14 17.92
C LEU A 310 -4.70 -24.21 16.91
N PRO A 311 -5.58 -23.21 16.87
CA PRO A 311 -6.68 -23.16 15.92
C PRO A 311 -6.13 -22.97 14.50
N PRO A 312 -6.83 -23.47 13.48
CA PRO A 312 -6.42 -23.26 12.10
C PRO A 312 -6.36 -21.75 11.80
N ILE A 313 -5.25 -21.32 11.20
CA ILE A 313 -5.05 -19.92 10.82
C ILE A 313 -6.08 -19.56 9.75
N ASP A 314 -6.94 -18.58 10.03
CA ASP A 314 -7.87 -18.05 9.05
C ASP A 314 -7.09 -17.23 8.01
N ILE A 315 -6.97 -17.74 6.79
CA ILE A 315 -6.28 -17.07 5.68
C ILE A 315 -7.01 -15.79 5.25
N ALA A 316 -8.33 -15.69 5.52
CA ALA A 316 -9.24 -14.62 5.11
C ALA A 316 -9.30 -14.39 3.59
N PHE A 317 -9.65 -15.45 2.84
CA PHE A 317 -9.74 -15.42 1.36
C PHE A 317 -10.62 -14.28 0.82
N GLY A 318 -11.76 -14.00 1.47
CA GLY A 318 -12.65 -12.90 1.07
C GLY A 318 -11.98 -11.52 1.15
N THR A 319 -11.14 -11.29 2.16
CA THR A 319 -10.37 -10.04 2.28
C THR A 319 -9.31 -9.95 1.19
N ARG A 320 -8.64 -11.06 0.88
CA ARG A 320 -7.67 -11.12 -0.21
C ARG A 320 -8.33 -10.82 -1.56
N LEU A 321 -9.52 -11.38 -1.82
CA LEU A 321 -10.30 -11.07 -3.02
C LEU A 321 -10.69 -9.59 -3.06
N GLN A 322 -11.14 -9.01 -1.94
CA GLN A 322 -11.46 -7.58 -1.86
C GLN A 322 -10.24 -6.69 -2.16
N CYS A 323 -9.04 -7.09 -1.71
CA CYS A 323 -7.79 -6.41 -2.03
C CYS A 323 -7.52 -6.43 -3.54
N LEU A 324 -7.70 -7.59 -4.19
CA LEU A 324 -7.57 -7.72 -5.65
C LEU A 324 -8.57 -6.83 -6.39
N ILE A 325 -9.84 -6.83 -5.97
CA ILE A 325 -10.89 -5.97 -6.54
C ILE A 325 -10.52 -4.49 -6.39
N THR A 326 -10.00 -4.09 -5.23
CA THR A 326 -9.64 -2.69 -4.99
C THR A 326 -8.42 -2.26 -5.81
N MET A 327 -7.43 -3.14 -6.01
CA MET A 327 -6.32 -2.88 -6.94
C MET A 327 -6.82 -2.72 -8.38
N ALA A 328 -7.67 -3.64 -8.85
CA ALA A 328 -8.25 -3.56 -10.20
C ALA A 328 -9.07 -2.28 -10.39
N ALA A 329 -9.89 -1.91 -9.40
CA ALA A 329 -10.65 -0.67 -9.41
C ALA A 329 -9.74 0.57 -9.42
N GLY A 330 -8.65 0.57 -8.64
CA GLY A 330 -7.65 1.65 -8.63
C GLY A 330 -7.00 1.83 -10.00
N ILE A 331 -6.58 0.74 -10.65
CA ILE A 331 -6.02 0.75 -12.01
C ILE A 331 -7.06 1.29 -13.00
N ALA A 332 -8.28 0.75 -12.99
CA ALA A 332 -9.34 1.20 -13.88
C ALA A 332 -9.64 2.71 -13.71
N CYS A 333 -9.81 3.18 -12.48
CA CYS A 333 -10.01 4.60 -12.19
C CYS A 333 -8.83 5.47 -12.68
N SER A 334 -7.59 5.01 -12.51
CA SER A 334 -6.41 5.74 -12.99
C SER A 334 -6.37 5.84 -14.51
N LEU A 335 -6.63 4.74 -15.22
CA LEU A 335 -6.66 4.70 -16.68
C LEU A 335 -7.78 5.58 -17.23
N ILE A 336 -8.98 5.55 -16.61
CA ILE A 336 -10.08 6.43 -16.99
C ILE A 336 -9.67 7.90 -16.84
N CYS A 337 -9.04 8.29 -15.72
CA CYS A 337 -8.58 9.66 -15.53
C CYS A 337 -7.53 10.08 -16.59
N ILE A 338 -6.56 9.21 -16.88
CA ILE A 338 -5.51 9.48 -17.87
C ILE A 338 -6.10 9.57 -19.27
N ILE A 339 -6.90 8.59 -19.69
CA ILE A 339 -7.52 8.55 -21.03
C ILE A 339 -8.46 9.75 -21.21
N CYS A 340 -9.30 10.07 -20.23
CA CYS A 340 -10.15 11.26 -20.29
C CYS A 340 -9.29 12.54 -20.37
N GLY A 341 -8.24 12.65 -19.54
CA GLY A 341 -7.32 13.78 -19.57
C GLY A 341 -6.71 14.00 -20.95
N ILE A 342 -6.17 12.94 -21.58
CA ILE A 342 -5.57 12.99 -22.92
C ILE A 342 -6.62 13.26 -24.01
N ALA A 343 -7.74 12.55 -23.98
CA ALA A 343 -8.78 12.68 -25.01
C ALA A 343 -9.41 14.09 -25.02
N PHE A 344 -9.63 14.68 -23.85
CA PHE A 344 -10.10 16.07 -23.76
C PHE A 344 -9.01 17.09 -24.10
N TRP A 345 -7.75 16.76 -23.84
CA TRP A 345 -6.62 17.59 -24.22
C TRP A 345 -6.45 17.69 -25.74
N ASP A 346 -6.81 16.64 -26.47
CA ASP A 346 -6.74 16.58 -27.93
C ASP A 346 -7.93 17.27 -28.62
N ARG A 347 -9.16 17.07 -28.10
CA ARG A 347 -10.41 17.61 -28.67
C ARG A 347 -10.65 19.11 -28.43
N ARG A 348 -9.61 19.92 -28.34
CA ARG A 348 -9.71 21.34 -27.94
C ARG A 348 -10.68 22.09 -28.86
N PRO A 349 -11.72 22.73 -28.34
CA PRO A 349 -12.51 23.66 -29.14
C PRO A 349 -11.62 24.85 -29.54
N TYR A 350 -11.68 25.22 -30.82
CA TYR A 350 -10.87 26.28 -31.45
C TYR A 350 -10.97 27.66 -30.77
N SER A 351 -11.92 27.87 -29.86
CA SER A 351 -12.19 29.17 -29.24
C SER A 351 -11.11 29.65 -28.26
N HIS A 352 -10.32 28.75 -27.64
CA HIS A 352 -9.20 29.13 -26.76
C HIS A 352 -7.99 28.19 -26.95
N PRO A 353 -7.21 28.35 -28.03
CA PRO A 353 -6.05 27.50 -28.29
C PRO A 353 -5.01 27.65 -27.17
N GLY A 354 -4.79 26.58 -26.40
CA GLY A 354 -3.76 26.51 -25.35
C GLY A 354 -4.27 26.39 -23.91
N VAL A 355 -5.59 26.48 -23.68
CA VAL A 355 -6.17 26.40 -22.34
C VAL A 355 -6.57 24.96 -22.01
N PRO A 356 -5.95 24.29 -21.01
CA PRO A 356 -6.23 22.90 -20.69
C PRO A 356 -7.45 22.72 -19.77
N LEU A 357 -8.57 23.32 -20.17
CA LEU A 357 -9.80 23.39 -19.39
C LEU A 357 -11.01 22.93 -20.23
N VAL A 358 -11.88 22.12 -19.62
CA VAL A 358 -13.13 21.67 -20.26
C VAL A 358 -14.31 22.26 -19.51
N ARG A 359 -15.16 23.04 -20.19
CA ARG A 359 -16.37 23.61 -19.61
C ARG A 359 -17.35 22.50 -19.21
N LEU A 360 -17.79 22.50 -17.96
CA LEU A 360 -18.90 21.69 -17.47
C LEU A 360 -20.22 22.29 -17.93
N ARG A 361 -21.21 21.45 -18.20
CA ARG A 361 -22.55 21.88 -18.61
C ARG A 361 -23.18 22.79 -17.55
N ASP A 362 -23.76 23.91 -17.99
CA ASP A 362 -24.45 24.85 -17.10
C ASP A 362 -25.56 24.14 -16.31
N GLY A 363 -25.72 24.50 -15.03
CA GLY A 363 -26.68 23.87 -14.11
C GLY A 363 -26.16 22.66 -13.35
N PHE A 364 -24.97 22.13 -13.66
CA PHE A 364 -24.36 21.10 -12.82
C PHE A 364 -23.76 21.72 -11.54
N PRO A 365 -24.10 21.21 -10.34
CA PRO A 365 -23.57 21.75 -9.09
C PRO A 365 -22.08 21.44 -8.97
N SER A 366 -21.25 22.42 -9.30
CA SER A 366 -19.78 22.33 -9.36
C SER A 366 -19.13 21.92 -8.04
N GLU A 367 -19.83 22.10 -6.91
CA GLU A 367 -19.37 21.70 -5.57
C GLU A 367 -19.64 20.21 -5.26
N ILE A 368 -20.64 19.60 -5.88
CA ILE A 368 -21.00 18.19 -5.61
C ILE A 368 -19.98 17.24 -6.25
N ILE A 369 -19.47 17.57 -7.43
CA ILE A 369 -18.48 16.76 -8.16
C ILE A 369 -17.22 16.51 -7.31
N PRO A 370 -16.51 17.54 -6.79
CA PRO A 370 -15.32 17.30 -5.97
C PRO A 370 -15.66 16.61 -4.65
N PHE A 371 -16.86 16.77 -4.10
CA PHE A 371 -17.27 16.03 -2.90
C PHE A 371 -17.41 14.52 -3.19
N ILE A 372 -18.16 14.14 -4.23
CA ILE A 372 -18.31 12.74 -4.67
C ILE A 372 -16.94 12.17 -5.05
N GLY A 373 -16.13 12.95 -5.78
CA GLY A 373 -14.76 12.59 -6.14
C GLY A 373 -13.90 12.25 -4.92
N ASN A 374 -13.96 13.06 -3.85
CA ASN A 374 -13.24 12.79 -2.60
C ASN A 374 -13.74 11.52 -1.88
N ILE A 375 -15.03 11.21 -1.92
CA ILE A 375 -15.58 9.98 -1.32
C ILE A 375 -15.05 8.75 -2.08
N ILE A 376 -15.17 8.74 -3.41
CA ILE A 376 -14.70 7.65 -4.26
C ILE A 376 -13.18 7.47 -4.10
N LEU A 377 -12.43 8.58 -4.21
CA LEU A 377 -10.99 8.58 -4.04
C LEU A 377 -10.58 8.01 -2.67
N THR A 378 -11.21 8.48 -1.58
CA THR A 378 -10.90 7.99 -0.24
C THR A 378 -11.15 6.49 -0.12
N GLN A 379 -12.27 5.99 -0.65
CA GLN A 379 -12.58 4.56 -0.60
C GLN A 379 -11.58 3.72 -1.40
N CYS A 380 -11.15 4.17 -2.58
CA CYS A 380 -10.11 3.52 -3.37
C CYS A 380 -8.78 3.50 -2.62
N LEU A 381 -8.35 4.65 -2.08
CA LEU A 381 -7.09 4.79 -1.37
C LEU A 381 -7.03 3.99 -0.08
N GLU A 382 -8.13 3.87 0.68
CA GLU A 382 -8.17 3.05 1.89
C GLU A 382 -7.94 1.56 1.57
N GLY A 383 -8.50 1.04 0.48
CA GLY A 383 -8.26 -0.36 0.10
C GLY A 383 -6.84 -0.61 -0.40
N LEU A 384 -6.25 0.30 -1.18
CA LEU A 384 -4.84 0.21 -1.59
C LEU A 384 -3.90 0.28 -0.37
N ALA A 385 -4.20 1.21 0.53
CA ALA A 385 -3.47 1.37 1.76
C ALA A 385 -3.55 0.17 2.71
N TYR A 386 -4.69 -0.53 2.72
CA TYR A 386 -4.87 -1.73 3.51
C TYR A 386 -3.89 -2.84 3.09
N ILE A 387 -3.68 -3.03 1.78
CA ILE A 387 -2.71 -3.98 1.22
C ILE A 387 -1.30 -3.63 1.70
N HIS A 388 -0.91 -2.37 1.55
CA HIS A 388 0.38 -1.87 2.03
C HIS A 388 0.54 -2.07 3.55
N SER A 389 -0.51 -1.80 4.35
CA SER A 389 -0.46 -2.00 5.80
C SER A 389 -0.31 -3.46 6.21
N ILE A 390 -0.91 -4.41 5.47
CA ILE A 390 -0.74 -5.85 5.72
C ILE A 390 0.68 -6.27 5.35
N SER A 391 1.15 -5.88 4.17
CA SER A 391 2.52 -6.18 3.71
C SER A 391 3.56 -5.65 4.70
N LEU A 392 3.40 -4.41 5.18
CA LEU A 392 4.27 -3.83 6.21
C LEU A 392 4.20 -4.61 7.52
N ARG A 393 3.01 -5.01 7.98
CA ARG A 393 2.86 -5.78 9.23
C ARG A 393 3.68 -7.07 9.20
N TRP A 394 3.57 -7.83 8.12
CA TRP A 394 4.28 -9.11 7.99
C TRP A 394 5.76 -8.93 7.70
N SER A 395 6.15 -7.83 7.05
CA SER A 395 7.56 -7.45 6.90
C SER A 395 8.20 -7.09 8.25
N LEU A 396 7.49 -6.34 9.10
CA LEU A 396 7.95 -6.04 10.47
C LEU A 396 8.01 -7.28 11.36
N LEU A 397 7.15 -8.27 11.12
CA LEU A 397 7.23 -9.55 11.82
C LEU A 397 8.54 -10.28 11.47
N LYS A 398 8.91 -10.33 10.19
CA LYS A 398 10.19 -10.93 9.76
C LYS A 398 11.40 -10.28 10.40
N GLU A 399 11.29 -9.01 10.76
CA GLU A 399 12.32 -8.24 11.44
C GLU A 399 12.26 -8.30 12.97
N GLU A 400 11.31 -9.07 13.53
CA GLU A 400 11.06 -9.15 14.98
C GLU A 400 10.72 -7.78 15.60
N GLN A 401 10.31 -6.80 14.79
CA GLN A 401 9.95 -5.44 15.22
C GLN A 401 8.44 -5.25 15.42
N LEU A 402 7.64 -6.27 15.11
CA LEU A 402 6.19 -6.20 15.23
C LEU A 402 5.72 -6.30 16.69
N VAL A 403 5.52 -5.16 17.34
CA VAL A 403 5.06 -5.07 18.74
C VAL A 403 3.53 -4.98 18.87
N TYR A 404 2.89 -4.25 17.95
CA TYR A 404 1.44 -4.07 17.90
C TYR A 404 0.90 -4.57 16.57
N ASN A 405 -0.32 -5.10 16.58
CA ASN A 405 -1.06 -5.51 15.39
C ASN A 405 -1.22 -4.35 14.38
N THR A 406 -1.46 -3.14 14.91
CA THR A 406 -1.60 -1.91 14.13
C THR A 406 -0.35 -1.03 14.27
N ASN A 407 0.23 -0.61 13.14
CA ASN A 407 1.35 0.35 13.08
C ASN A 407 1.00 1.55 12.17
N THR A 408 1.70 2.66 12.36
CA THR A 408 1.56 3.86 11.52
C THR A 408 2.27 3.65 10.19
N ARG A 409 1.53 3.24 9.14
CA ARG A 409 2.13 2.82 7.86
C ARG A 409 3.13 3.83 7.25
N LEU A 410 2.81 5.12 7.27
CA LEU A 410 3.67 6.14 6.65
C LEU A 410 4.91 6.49 7.49
N LEU A 411 4.93 6.14 8.77
CA LEU A 411 5.99 6.50 9.71
C LEU A 411 6.79 5.28 10.21
N THR A 412 6.42 4.09 9.76
CA THR A 412 7.06 2.83 10.13
C THR A 412 7.55 2.16 8.87
N SER A 413 8.82 1.74 8.86
CA SER A 413 9.46 1.14 7.68
C SER A 413 10.13 -0.18 8.04
N SER A 414 10.18 -1.08 7.07
CA SER A 414 10.95 -2.32 7.11
C SER A 414 12.34 -2.08 6.49
N LYS A 415 13.39 -2.65 7.08
CA LYS A 415 14.75 -2.68 6.53
C LYS A 415 14.95 -3.80 5.51
N LEU A 416 14.18 -4.89 5.62
CA LEU A 416 14.31 -6.09 4.79
C LEU A 416 13.40 -6.06 3.56
N SER A 417 12.21 -5.46 3.65
CA SER A 417 11.27 -5.36 2.53
C SER A 417 11.44 -4.03 1.81
N ARG A 418 11.95 -4.10 0.56
CA ARG A 418 12.09 -2.94 -0.34
C ARG A 418 10.78 -2.15 -0.51
N PRO A 419 9.61 -2.76 -0.80
CA PRO A 419 8.36 -2.00 -0.98
C PRO A 419 7.84 -1.35 0.31
N ASN A 420 8.36 -1.74 1.49
CA ASN A 420 8.00 -1.19 2.80
C ASN A 420 9.12 -0.34 3.41
N SER A 421 10.11 0.05 2.62
CA SER A 421 11.20 0.92 3.04
C SER A 421 10.73 2.36 3.23
N TRP A 422 11.49 3.14 4.02
CA TRP A 422 11.11 4.51 4.36
C TRP A 422 10.97 5.44 3.14
N TYR A 423 11.77 5.23 2.09
CA TYR A 423 11.73 6.05 0.88
C TYR A 423 10.51 5.70 0.01
N ILE A 424 10.14 4.42 -0.08
CA ILE A 424 8.89 4.02 -0.74
C ILE A 424 7.67 4.53 0.03
N ASN A 425 7.69 4.49 1.36
CA ASN A 425 6.62 5.07 2.18
C ASN A 425 6.52 6.59 1.98
N SER A 426 7.65 7.27 1.76
CA SER A 426 7.69 8.70 1.43
C SER A 426 7.10 8.98 0.04
N ILE A 427 7.39 8.14 -0.95
CA ILE A 427 6.78 8.21 -2.28
C ILE A 427 5.27 7.95 -2.20
N SER A 428 4.84 6.93 -1.44
CA SER A 428 3.43 6.69 -1.18
C SER A 428 2.77 7.89 -0.51
N ALA A 429 3.42 8.54 0.47
CA ALA A 429 2.91 9.77 1.05
C ALA A 429 2.79 10.88 0.00
N ALA A 430 3.80 11.10 -0.85
CA ALA A 430 3.76 12.13 -1.88
C ALA A 430 2.64 11.90 -2.92
N LEU A 431 2.48 10.66 -3.39
CA LEU A 431 1.41 10.28 -4.31
C LEU A 431 0.02 10.47 -3.67
N LEU A 432 -0.12 10.15 -2.40
CA LEU A 432 -1.36 10.33 -1.65
C LEU A 432 -1.74 11.81 -1.51
N ILE A 433 -0.74 12.65 -1.22
CA ILE A 433 -0.89 14.11 -1.15
C ILE A 433 -1.25 14.69 -2.54
N LEU A 434 -0.63 14.16 -3.60
CA LEU A 434 -0.93 14.53 -4.97
C LEU A 434 -2.37 14.15 -5.34
N CYS A 435 -2.87 12.97 -4.97
CA CYS A 435 -4.27 12.58 -5.19
C CYS A 435 -5.24 13.62 -4.60
N TYR A 436 -5.10 13.96 -3.31
CA TYR A 436 -6.00 14.90 -2.65
C TYR A 436 -5.85 16.34 -3.16
N GLY A 437 -4.63 16.77 -3.51
CA GLY A 437 -4.40 18.06 -4.15
C GLY A 437 -5.02 18.15 -5.55
N ALA A 438 -4.85 17.10 -6.35
CA ALA A 438 -5.42 16.99 -7.69
C ALA A 438 -6.95 16.97 -7.65
N THR A 439 -7.58 16.21 -6.75
CA THR A 439 -9.05 16.23 -6.60
C THR A 439 -9.57 17.59 -6.13
N SER A 440 -8.84 18.30 -5.28
CA SER A 440 -9.22 19.66 -4.81
C SER A 440 -9.18 20.70 -5.93
N THR A 441 -8.34 20.49 -6.94
CA THR A 441 -8.15 21.38 -8.09
C THR A 441 -8.85 20.91 -9.36
N LEU A 442 -9.56 19.77 -9.28
CA LEU A 442 -10.18 19.12 -10.43
C LEU A 442 -11.24 19.99 -11.10
N VAL A 443 -12.01 20.73 -10.29
CA VAL A 443 -13.05 21.65 -10.77
C VAL A 443 -12.67 23.06 -10.38
N MET A 444 -12.59 23.95 -11.38
CA MET A 444 -12.24 25.36 -11.21
C MET A 444 -13.38 26.25 -11.69
N PRO A 445 -13.93 27.15 -10.86
CA PRO A 445 -14.86 28.16 -11.34
C PRO A 445 -14.13 29.15 -12.26
N SER A 446 -14.78 29.53 -13.35
CA SER A 446 -14.39 30.69 -14.15
C SER A 446 -15.08 31.92 -13.59
N VAL A 447 -14.28 32.95 -13.33
CA VAL A 447 -14.76 34.23 -12.80
C VAL A 447 -14.36 35.32 -13.79
N SER A 448 -15.35 36.02 -14.33
CA SER A 448 -15.10 37.23 -15.11
C SER A 448 -14.64 38.33 -14.16
N THR A 449 -13.36 38.74 -14.25
CA THR A 449 -12.80 39.83 -13.44
C THR A 449 -13.48 41.17 -13.68
N ILE A 450 -14.02 41.39 -14.88
CA ILE A 450 -14.66 42.64 -15.29
C ILE A 450 -16.08 42.75 -14.73
N GLN A 451 -16.81 41.64 -14.67
CA GLN A 451 -18.24 41.66 -14.31
C GLN A 451 -18.54 40.99 -12.96
N GLY A 452 -17.57 40.30 -12.34
CA GLY A 452 -17.81 39.45 -11.17
C GLY A 452 -18.68 38.21 -11.46
N THR A 453 -19.16 38.07 -12.70
CA THR A 453 -20.09 37.03 -13.10
C THR A 453 -19.40 35.67 -13.18
N TYR A 454 -20.09 34.66 -12.67
CA TYR A 454 -19.70 33.26 -12.81
C TYR A 454 -19.99 32.81 -14.24
N ASP A 455 -18.95 32.51 -15.01
CA ASP A 455 -19.05 32.06 -16.41
C ASP A 455 -19.07 30.52 -16.55
N GLY A 456 -19.29 29.82 -15.44
CA GLY A 456 -19.38 28.37 -15.35
C GLY A 456 -18.20 27.72 -14.62
N ALA A 457 -18.17 26.40 -14.65
CA ALA A 457 -17.14 25.59 -14.01
C ALA A 457 -16.36 24.80 -15.07
N PHE A 458 -15.06 24.62 -14.84
CA PHE A 458 -14.16 23.96 -15.77
C PHE A 458 -13.47 22.79 -15.10
N VAL A 459 -13.26 21.70 -15.84
CA VAL A 459 -12.41 20.59 -15.41
C VAL A 459 -10.97 20.92 -15.73
N ASN A 460 -10.11 20.90 -14.72
CA ASN A 460 -8.67 21.06 -14.86
C ASN A 460 -8.03 19.77 -15.38
N LEU A 461 -7.63 19.76 -16.65
CA LEU A 461 -7.06 18.55 -17.28
C LEU A 461 -5.70 18.17 -16.69
N VAL A 462 -4.90 19.15 -16.24
CA VAL A 462 -3.61 18.91 -15.58
C VAL A 462 -3.84 18.16 -14.27
N SER A 463 -4.83 18.59 -13.48
CA SER A 463 -5.19 17.91 -12.24
C SER A 463 -5.80 16.53 -12.48
N LEU A 464 -6.62 16.36 -13.53
CA LEU A 464 -7.17 15.05 -13.90
C LEU A 464 -6.07 14.05 -14.29
N LEU A 465 -5.08 14.49 -15.07
CA LEU A 465 -3.90 13.68 -15.42
C LEU A 465 -3.06 13.36 -14.18
N ALA A 466 -2.76 14.36 -13.34
CA ALA A 466 -2.00 14.17 -12.11
C ALA A 466 -2.71 13.21 -11.14
N LEU A 467 -4.03 13.30 -11.02
CA LEU A 467 -4.85 12.37 -10.24
C LEU A 467 -4.71 10.93 -10.77
N GLY A 468 -4.80 10.75 -12.09
CA GLY A 468 -4.62 9.46 -12.73
C GLY A 468 -3.24 8.86 -12.47
N ILE A 469 -2.17 9.63 -12.68
CA ILE A 469 -0.79 9.21 -12.41
C ILE A 469 -0.59 8.86 -10.93
N ALA A 470 -1.13 9.67 -10.02
CA ALA A 470 -1.00 9.45 -8.59
C ALA A 470 -1.71 8.17 -8.11
N ILE A 471 -2.94 7.91 -8.59
CA ILE A 471 -3.69 6.67 -8.30
C ILE A 471 -2.98 5.46 -8.92
N LEU A 472 -2.44 5.60 -10.14
CA LEU A 472 -1.67 4.54 -10.78
C LEU A 472 -0.42 4.21 -9.97
N GLY A 473 0.30 5.22 -9.47
CA GLY A 473 1.45 5.04 -8.58
C GLY A 473 1.07 4.32 -7.28
N GLN A 474 -0.02 4.71 -6.62
CA GLN A 474 -0.52 4.01 -5.43
C GLN A 474 -0.90 2.55 -5.72
N SER A 475 -1.54 2.32 -6.88
CA SER A 475 -1.93 0.98 -7.30
C SER A 475 -0.69 0.13 -7.60
N GLY A 476 0.32 0.69 -8.28
CA GLY A 476 1.60 0.04 -8.54
C GLY A 476 2.35 -0.33 -7.25
N LEU A 477 2.36 0.56 -6.26
CA LEU A 477 2.94 0.27 -4.94
C LEU A 477 2.18 -0.83 -4.22
N ALA A 478 0.85 -0.81 -4.26
CA ALA A 478 0.02 -1.86 -3.66
C ALA A 478 0.25 -3.22 -4.34
N ILE A 479 0.37 -3.25 -5.67
CA ILE A 479 0.70 -4.43 -6.46
C ILE A 479 2.09 -4.96 -6.08
N TRP A 480 3.09 -4.08 -5.98
CA TRP A 480 4.44 -4.47 -5.56
C TRP A 480 4.43 -5.06 -4.16
N CYS A 481 3.79 -4.40 -3.18
CA CYS A 481 3.61 -4.93 -1.83
C CYS A 481 2.88 -6.28 -1.84
N TYR A 482 1.85 -6.43 -2.67
CA TYR A 482 1.06 -7.65 -2.79
C TYR A 482 1.92 -8.81 -3.27
N TYR A 483 2.70 -8.63 -4.35
CA TYR A 483 3.51 -9.71 -4.94
C TYR A 483 4.77 -10.04 -4.15
N ASP A 484 5.48 -9.02 -3.63
CA ASP A 484 6.72 -9.21 -2.84
C ASP A 484 6.45 -10.01 -1.56
N THR A 485 5.36 -9.70 -0.86
CA THR A 485 5.05 -10.33 0.44
C THR A 485 4.03 -11.47 0.31
N LEU A 486 3.55 -11.81 -0.90
CA LEU A 486 2.42 -12.74 -1.07
C LEU A 486 2.63 -14.10 -0.40
N ARG A 487 3.84 -14.63 -0.53
CA ARG A 487 4.23 -15.95 0.01
C ARG A 487 4.40 -15.92 1.52
N ASP A 488 4.61 -14.73 2.07
CA ASP A 488 4.98 -14.55 3.47
C ASP A 488 3.80 -14.19 4.35
N ILE A 489 2.73 -13.65 3.77
CA ILE A 489 1.49 -13.27 4.44
C ILE A 489 0.71 -14.55 4.80
N PRO A 490 0.73 -14.97 6.08
CA PRO A 490 -0.01 -16.15 6.51
C PRO A 490 -1.52 -15.88 6.62
N THR A 491 -1.91 -14.63 6.90
CA THR A 491 -3.31 -14.22 6.97
C THR A 491 -3.52 -12.78 6.50
N TRP A 492 -4.62 -12.57 5.77
CA TRP A 492 -5.14 -11.27 5.39
C TRP A 492 -6.11 -10.68 6.43
N ASN A 493 -6.31 -11.37 7.55
CA ASN A 493 -7.17 -10.89 8.62
C ASN A 493 -6.46 -9.78 9.42
N SER A 494 -7.16 -8.69 9.71
CA SER A 494 -6.65 -7.61 10.58
C SER A 494 -6.93 -7.85 12.06
N ASN A 495 -7.56 -8.96 12.43
CA ASN A 495 -7.87 -9.30 13.82
C ASN A 495 -6.57 -9.54 14.61
N PRO A 496 -6.37 -8.87 15.76
CA PRO A 496 -5.16 -9.03 16.56
C PRO A 496 -5.00 -10.45 17.13
N LEU A 497 -6.08 -11.19 17.36
CA LEU A 497 -6.03 -12.60 17.81
C LEU A 497 -5.41 -13.51 16.75
N ASN A 498 -5.87 -13.40 15.50
CA ASN A 498 -5.35 -14.24 14.41
C ASN A 498 -3.87 -13.95 14.14
N THR A 499 -3.48 -12.67 14.19
CA THR A 499 -2.07 -12.27 14.12
C THR A 499 -1.26 -12.87 15.27
N THR A 500 -1.80 -12.87 16.49
CA THR A 500 -1.12 -13.44 17.67
C THR A 500 -0.95 -14.95 17.58
N VAL A 501 -2.00 -15.70 17.22
CA VAL A 501 -1.92 -17.16 16.97
C VAL A 501 -0.83 -17.47 15.97
N THR A 502 -0.82 -16.73 14.86
CA THR A 502 0.16 -16.94 13.80
C THR A 502 1.60 -16.68 14.27
N MET A 503 1.80 -15.71 15.16
CA MET A 503 3.11 -15.42 15.74
C MET A 503 3.56 -16.46 16.77
N ILE A 504 2.61 -17.08 17.49
CA ILE A 504 2.87 -18.21 18.39
C ILE A 504 3.23 -19.46 17.58
N ASP A 505 2.49 -19.75 16.50
CA ASP A 505 2.76 -20.87 15.60
C ASP A 505 4.18 -20.79 15.01
N ARG A 506 4.59 -19.59 14.57
CA ARG A 506 5.95 -19.31 14.11
C ARG A 506 7.00 -19.19 15.22
N GLN A 507 6.64 -19.41 16.48
CA GLN A 507 7.49 -19.31 17.66
C GLN A 507 8.18 -17.95 17.91
N THR A 508 7.72 -16.89 17.22
CA THR A 508 8.21 -15.51 17.38
C THR A 508 7.72 -14.87 18.67
N VAL A 509 6.52 -15.26 19.12
CA VAL A 509 5.94 -14.86 20.40
C VAL A 509 5.74 -16.10 21.23
N ARG A 510 6.14 -16.03 22.50
CA ARG A 510 5.93 -17.12 23.47
C ARG A 510 5.05 -16.61 24.59
N HIS A 511 4.09 -17.42 25.01
CA HIS A 511 3.29 -17.16 26.20
C HIS A 511 4.22 -17.05 27.41
N ARG A 512 4.14 -15.95 28.18
CA ARG A 512 4.87 -15.80 29.44
C ARG A 512 3.98 -16.24 30.59
N GLU A 513 4.40 -17.28 31.30
CA GLU A 513 3.65 -17.81 32.44
C GLU A 513 3.43 -16.73 33.52
N GLY A 514 2.36 -16.86 34.30
CA GLY A 514 2.08 -15.95 35.42
C GLY A 514 1.38 -14.63 35.06
N ARG A 515 1.16 -14.30 33.78
CA ARG A 515 0.65 -12.98 33.33
C ARG A 515 -0.85 -12.91 32.94
N CYS A 516 -1.75 -13.59 33.64
CA CYS A 516 -3.17 -13.72 33.22
C CYS A 516 -4.08 -12.48 33.37
N MET A 517 -3.63 -11.42 34.04
CA MET A 517 -4.45 -10.21 34.32
C MET A 517 -3.67 -8.90 34.16
N ASN A 518 -2.49 -8.96 33.51
CA ASN A 518 -1.63 -7.80 33.32
C ASN A 518 -1.96 -7.06 32.03
N SER A 519 -2.42 -5.81 32.16
CA SER A 519 -2.62 -4.95 30.99
C SER A 519 -1.30 -4.60 30.30
N VAL A 520 -1.38 -4.18 29.04
CA VAL A 520 -0.24 -3.72 28.23
C VAL A 520 0.60 -2.61 28.88
N GLN A 521 0.05 -1.83 29.82
CA GLN A 521 0.80 -0.82 30.57
C GLN A 521 1.95 -1.41 31.41
N ILE A 522 1.83 -2.68 31.81
CA ILE A 522 2.76 -3.42 32.68
C ILE A 522 3.62 -4.38 31.82
N ARG A 523 3.65 -4.23 30.49
CA ARG A 523 4.36 -5.14 29.58
C ARG A 523 5.87 -5.26 29.85
N ASP A 524 6.49 -4.18 30.33
CA ASP A 524 7.93 -4.09 30.57
C ASP A 524 8.29 -4.46 32.02
N GLN A 525 7.30 -4.62 32.90
CA GLN A 525 7.58 -5.04 34.28
C GLN A 525 7.86 -6.55 34.30
N PRO A 526 8.81 -7.00 35.14
CA PRO A 526 9.07 -8.42 35.36
C PRO A 526 7.79 -9.13 35.81
N GLU A 527 7.78 -10.46 35.80
CA GLU A 527 6.66 -11.30 36.21
C GLU A 527 6.22 -10.96 37.65
N THR A 528 5.35 -9.95 37.77
CA THR A 528 4.74 -9.58 39.03
C THR A 528 3.72 -10.67 39.32
N GLY A 529 3.98 -11.45 40.37
CA GLY A 529 2.98 -12.33 40.95
C GLY A 529 1.70 -11.56 41.26
N GLN A 530 0.57 -12.28 41.24
CA GLN A 530 -0.77 -11.87 41.65
C GLN A 530 -1.18 -10.42 41.30
N SER A 531 -2.06 -10.27 40.32
CA SER A 531 -2.67 -8.98 39.97
C SER A 531 -4.15 -8.94 40.34
N LEU A 532 -4.62 -7.77 40.77
CA LEU A 532 -6.02 -7.53 41.06
C LEU A 532 -6.74 -6.99 39.80
N PRO A 533 -7.97 -7.47 39.50
CA PRO A 533 -8.77 -6.93 38.41
C PRO A 533 -9.03 -5.43 38.61
N ARG A 534 -9.08 -4.67 37.52
CA ARG A 534 -9.37 -3.23 37.54
C ARG A 534 -10.73 -2.94 36.95
N THR A 535 -11.51 -2.08 37.58
CA THR A 535 -12.83 -1.67 37.06
C THR A 535 -12.74 -0.84 35.78
N LYS A 536 -11.62 -0.11 35.62
CA LYS A 536 -11.29 0.70 34.44
C LYS A 536 -9.86 0.45 34.03
N GLN A 537 -9.67 0.20 32.76
CA GLN A 537 -8.35 -0.06 32.17
C GLN A 537 -7.71 1.24 31.69
N PRO A 538 -6.36 1.28 31.55
CA PRO A 538 -5.68 2.47 31.03
C PRO A 538 -6.15 2.77 29.61
N SER A 539 -6.21 4.05 29.23
CA SER A 539 -6.64 4.47 27.89
C SER A 539 -5.53 4.35 26.84
N PRO A 540 -5.84 4.38 25.53
CA PRO A 540 -4.81 4.36 24.48
C PRO A 540 -3.76 5.46 24.64
N TRP A 541 -4.16 6.66 25.09
CA TRP A 541 -3.28 7.79 25.36
C TRP A 541 -2.21 7.50 26.43
N GLN A 542 -2.55 6.67 27.42
CA GLN A 542 -1.63 6.30 28.49
C GLN A 542 -0.65 5.22 28.04
N VAL A 543 -1.10 4.28 27.22
CA VAL A 543 -0.33 3.12 26.77
C VAL A 543 0.56 3.45 25.57
N SER A 544 0.04 4.14 24.55
CA SER A 544 0.71 4.32 23.27
C SER A 544 1.22 5.75 23.08
N ARG A 545 2.53 5.90 22.93
CA ARG A 545 3.17 7.19 22.59
C ARG A 545 2.72 7.68 21.23
N SER A 546 2.49 6.79 20.28
CA SER A 546 2.06 7.13 18.93
C SER A 546 0.62 7.65 18.90
N ALA A 547 -0.29 7.06 19.70
CA ALA A 547 -1.64 7.60 19.88
C ALA A 547 -1.61 9.03 20.44
N ARG A 548 -0.74 9.28 21.42
CA ARG A 548 -0.53 10.63 21.98
C ARG A 548 -0.04 11.63 20.94
N ARG A 549 0.94 11.23 20.12
CA ARG A 549 1.46 12.07 19.03
C ARG A 549 0.36 12.36 17.99
N ALA A 550 -0.39 11.36 17.55
CA ALA A 550 -1.48 11.52 16.60
C ALA A 550 -2.56 12.48 17.11
N THR A 551 -2.99 12.35 18.37
CA THR A 551 -3.96 13.26 18.98
C THR A 551 -3.40 14.68 19.14
N LYS A 552 -2.11 14.87 19.45
CA LYS A 552 -1.48 16.21 19.48
C LYS A 552 -1.42 16.84 18.08
N LEU A 553 -1.08 16.05 17.06
CA LEU A 553 -1.01 16.50 15.68
C LEU A 553 -2.38 17.00 15.19
N ILE A 554 -3.48 16.30 15.49
CA ILE A 554 -4.80 16.76 15.06
C ILE A 554 -5.26 18.05 15.75
N TRP A 555 -4.94 18.24 17.03
CA TRP A 555 -5.17 19.53 17.71
C TRP A 555 -4.29 20.66 17.16
N THR A 556 -3.08 20.32 16.69
CA THR A 556 -2.23 21.28 15.99
C THR A 556 -2.89 21.72 14.68
N LEU A 557 -3.50 20.80 13.92
CA LEU A 557 -4.29 21.14 12.73
C LEU A 557 -5.45 22.09 13.08
N THR A 558 -6.16 21.82 14.17
CA THR A 558 -7.25 22.69 14.67
C THR A 558 -6.75 24.10 14.96
N ALA A 559 -5.63 24.23 15.68
CA ALA A 559 -5.06 25.54 15.99
C ALA A 559 -4.63 26.28 14.71
N LEU A 560 -3.97 25.58 13.79
CA LEU A 560 -3.54 26.15 12.51
C LEU A 560 -4.72 26.59 11.64
N SER A 561 -5.83 25.83 11.61
CA SER A 561 -7.01 26.20 10.82
C SER A 561 -7.71 27.46 11.36
N PHE A 562 -7.80 27.62 12.69
CA PHE A 562 -8.32 28.87 13.29
C PHE A 562 -7.40 30.06 13.08
N VAL A 563 -6.08 29.86 13.20
CA VAL A 563 -5.10 30.92 12.90
C VAL A 563 -5.23 31.34 11.44
N TRP A 564 -5.32 30.40 10.52
CA TRP A 564 -5.50 30.70 9.10
C TRP A 564 -6.82 31.44 8.85
N PHE A 565 -7.94 30.96 9.40
CA PHE A 565 -9.21 31.67 9.35
C PHE A 565 -9.09 33.13 9.82
N LEU A 566 -8.49 33.36 10.99
CA LEU A 566 -8.33 34.70 11.54
C LEU A 566 -7.47 35.60 10.64
N VAL A 567 -6.36 35.06 10.11
CA VAL A 567 -5.50 35.79 9.17
C VAL A 567 -6.27 36.19 7.92
N ILE A 568 -7.05 35.30 7.31
CA ILE A 568 -7.85 35.62 6.12
C ILE A 568 -8.93 36.66 6.42
N VAL A 569 -9.58 36.61 7.59
CA VAL A 569 -10.53 37.66 8.01
C VAL A 569 -9.85 39.02 8.11
N LEU A 570 -8.67 39.08 8.74
CA LEU A 570 -7.92 40.33 8.90
C LEU A 570 -7.44 40.88 7.55
N VAL A 571 -6.96 40.02 6.65
CA VAL A 571 -6.55 40.40 5.30
C VAL A 571 -7.75 40.88 4.48
N ALA A 572 -8.88 40.16 4.51
CA ALA A 572 -10.10 40.56 3.82
C ALA A 572 -10.60 41.94 4.29
N ARG A 573 -10.59 42.17 5.61
CA ARG A 573 -10.94 43.46 6.20
C ARG A 573 -9.99 44.56 5.73
N ASN A 574 -8.68 44.35 5.80
CA ASN A 574 -7.70 45.36 5.40
C ASN A 574 -7.77 45.69 3.91
N ASN A 575 -7.97 44.69 3.04
CA ASN A 575 -8.15 44.89 1.60
C ASN A 575 -9.40 45.73 1.33
N MET A 576 -10.50 45.46 2.03
CA MET A 576 -11.74 46.23 1.88
C MET A 576 -11.59 47.66 2.38
N GLU A 577 -11.01 47.87 3.58
CA GLU A 577 -10.77 49.21 4.11
C GLU A 577 -9.80 50.01 3.23
N GLY A 578 -8.81 49.35 2.62
CA GLY A 578 -7.91 49.95 1.63
C GLY A 578 -8.65 50.42 0.38
N ALA A 579 -9.44 49.53 -0.22
CA ALA A 579 -10.25 49.87 -1.41
C ALA A 579 -11.24 51.01 -1.14
N LEU A 580 -11.86 51.04 0.04
CA LEU A 580 -12.78 52.11 0.45
C LEU A 580 -12.09 53.48 0.60
N ARG A 581 -10.79 53.52 0.91
CA ARG A 581 -10.03 54.78 1.01
C ARG A 581 -9.66 55.37 -0.35
N GLU A 582 -9.59 54.55 -1.39
CA GLU A 582 -9.28 55.01 -2.74
C GLU A 582 -10.50 55.64 -3.45
N ILE A 583 -11.72 55.37 -2.96
CA ILE A 583 -12.95 55.95 -3.49
C ILE A 583 -13.07 57.42 -3.04
N PRO A 584 -13.09 58.39 -3.97
CA PRO A 584 -13.31 59.80 -3.61
C PRO A 584 -14.67 59.97 -2.92
N PRO A 585 -14.76 60.76 -1.83
CA PRO A 585 -16.05 61.02 -1.20
C PRO A 585 -16.95 61.80 -2.17
N THR A 586 -17.93 61.13 -2.77
CA THR A 586 -18.98 61.78 -3.57
C THR A 586 -20.18 62.10 -2.68
N ALA A 587 -20.93 63.16 -3.02
CA ALA A 587 -22.06 63.64 -2.21
C ALA A 587 -23.15 62.58 -1.95
N ASP A 588 -23.19 61.51 -2.74
CA ASP A 588 -24.18 60.42 -2.65
C ASP A 588 -23.66 59.16 -1.92
N THR A 589 -22.42 59.17 -1.41
CA THR A 589 -21.88 58.02 -0.65
C THR A 589 -22.54 57.92 0.71
N ASN A 590 -23.54 57.04 0.84
CA ASN A 590 -24.14 56.74 2.13
C ASN A 590 -23.08 56.07 3.04
N PRO A 591 -22.69 56.69 4.17
CA PRO A 591 -21.62 56.21 5.03
C PRO A 591 -21.93 54.84 5.66
N ALA A 592 -23.19 54.40 5.68
CA ALA A 592 -23.57 53.07 6.15
C ALA A 592 -23.00 51.94 5.26
N PHE A 593 -22.80 52.16 3.96
CA PHE A 593 -22.21 51.17 3.03
C PHE A 593 -20.68 51.24 2.96
N SER A 594 -20.06 52.21 3.64
CA SER A 594 -18.61 52.45 3.64
C SER A 594 -17.83 51.66 4.70
N LYS A 595 -18.46 50.71 5.40
CA LYS A 595 -17.79 49.90 6.43
C LYS A 595 -17.77 48.43 6.04
N TRP A 596 -16.61 47.81 6.23
CA TRP A 596 -16.50 46.35 6.16
C TRP A 596 -17.43 45.71 7.19
N HIS A 597 -18.16 44.68 6.78
CA HIS A 597 -18.99 43.88 7.66
C HIS A 597 -18.63 42.41 7.50
N PHE A 598 -18.74 41.66 8.60
CA PHE A 598 -18.52 40.22 8.57
C PHE A 598 -19.71 39.55 7.86
N SER A 599 -19.44 38.95 6.70
CA SER A 599 -20.42 38.18 5.92
C SER A 599 -20.31 36.69 6.22
N PHE A 600 -21.45 36.01 6.40
CA PHE A 600 -21.53 34.54 6.52
C PHE A 600 -21.87 33.86 5.18
N ALA A 601 -21.76 34.58 4.06
CA ALA A 601 -22.06 34.02 2.75
C ALA A 601 -21.08 32.88 2.40
N TRP A 602 -21.64 31.74 1.98
CA TRP A 602 -20.86 30.58 1.52
C TRP A 602 -20.10 30.87 0.22
N TYR A 603 -20.72 31.64 -0.66
CA TYR A 603 -20.13 32.11 -1.91
C TYR A 603 -19.46 33.47 -1.71
N PRO A 604 -18.46 33.83 -2.54
CA PRO A 604 -17.97 35.19 -2.66
C PRO A 604 -19.13 36.18 -2.75
N SER A 605 -19.33 37.00 -1.72
CA SER A 605 -20.40 37.99 -1.68
C SER A 605 -19.88 39.32 -2.19
N GLU A 606 -20.40 39.75 -3.33
CA GLU A 606 -20.08 41.04 -3.93
C GLU A 606 -20.66 42.19 -3.12
N ASN A 607 -19.92 43.30 -3.06
CA ASN A 607 -20.49 44.58 -2.66
C ASN A 607 -21.18 45.24 -3.85
N THR A 608 -22.49 45.06 -3.97
CA THR A 608 -23.32 45.64 -5.03
C THR A 608 -23.17 47.16 -5.19
N PHE A 609 -22.68 47.87 -4.16
CA PHE A 609 -22.42 49.31 -4.21
C PHE A 609 -21.14 49.67 -4.98
N ILE A 610 -20.06 48.88 -4.86
CA ILE A 610 -18.76 49.17 -5.50
C ILE A 610 -18.71 48.65 -6.94
N VAL A 611 -19.47 47.58 -7.24
CA VAL A 611 -19.60 46.96 -8.57
C VAL A 611 -20.08 47.95 -9.64
N LYS A 612 -20.82 49.01 -9.26
CA LYS A 612 -21.34 49.99 -10.22
C LYS A 612 -20.33 51.02 -10.70
N GLN A 613 -19.17 51.18 -10.06
CA GLN A 613 -18.30 52.33 -10.34
C GLN A 613 -16.88 51.99 -10.78
N TYR A 614 -16.08 51.13 -10.10
CA TYR A 614 -14.68 50.95 -10.54
C TYR A 614 -14.02 49.56 -10.34
N TYR A 615 -14.40 48.71 -9.35
CA TYR A 615 -13.81 47.35 -9.16
C TYR A 615 -14.72 46.40 -8.34
N THR A 616 -14.76 45.10 -8.65
CA THR A 616 -15.47 44.10 -7.84
C THR A 616 -14.66 43.72 -6.60
N THR A 617 -14.97 44.30 -5.45
CA THR A 617 -14.41 43.88 -4.14
C THR A 617 -15.36 42.94 -3.40
N TYR A 618 -14.81 41.84 -2.89
CA TYR A 618 -15.54 40.81 -2.14
C TYR A 618 -15.29 40.98 -0.63
N PHE A 619 -16.35 40.89 0.17
CA PHE A 619 -16.23 41.03 1.63
C PHE A 619 -15.57 39.85 2.32
N ASN A 620 -15.77 38.65 1.77
CA ASN A 620 -15.48 37.37 2.43
C ASN A 620 -14.39 36.53 1.80
N THR A 621 -13.74 37.05 0.75
CA THR A 621 -12.80 36.29 -0.08
C THR A 621 -11.52 37.08 -0.30
N VAL A 622 -10.38 36.42 -0.08
CA VAL A 622 -9.05 36.96 -0.41
C VAL A 622 -8.55 36.27 -1.67
N PHE A 623 -8.06 37.07 -2.61
CA PHE A 623 -7.47 36.57 -3.85
C PHE A 623 -5.95 36.59 -3.76
N PHE A 624 -5.33 35.51 -4.21
CA PHE A 624 -3.89 35.38 -4.31
C PHE A 624 -3.52 34.94 -5.72
N SER A 625 -2.76 35.76 -6.46
CA SER A 625 -2.28 35.41 -7.80
C SER A 625 -0.96 34.65 -7.71
N LEU A 626 -0.81 33.58 -8.48
CA LEU A 626 0.49 32.93 -8.69
C LEU A 626 1.28 33.53 -9.86
N ASP A 627 0.67 34.38 -10.68
CA ASP A 627 1.33 34.92 -11.87
C ASP A 627 2.20 36.14 -11.51
N PRO A 628 3.53 36.06 -11.65
CA PRO A 628 4.42 37.18 -11.40
C PRO A 628 4.19 38.35 -12.37
N SER A 629 3.60 38.13 -13.55
CA SER A 629 3.35 39.19 -14.54
C SER A 629 2.41 40.30 -14.04
N GLN A 630 1.53 39.96 -13.09
CA GLN A 630 0.64 40.91 -12.44
C GLN A 630 1.38 41.85 -11.47
N GLN A 631 2.63 41.53 -11.12
CA GLN A 631 3.48 42.41 -10.34
C GLN A 631 4.12 43.46 -11.28
N LYS A 632 3.72 44.73 -11.11
CA LYS A 632 4.26 45.87 -11.87
C LYS A 632 5.79 45.77 -11.98
N GLY A 633 6.30 45.52 -13.19
CA GLY A 633 7.73 45.47 -13.52
C GLY A 633 8.35 44.08 -13.71
N ALA A 634 7.62 42.99 -13.49
CA ALA A 634 8.09 41.64 -13.79
C ALA A 634 7.74 41.27 -15.25
N GLY A 635 8.65 41.54 -16.18
CA GLY A 635 8.47 41.25 -17.62
C GLY A 635 8.44 39.76 -18.01
N VAL A 636 8.12 38.84 -17.08
CA VAL A 636 8.10 37.40 -17.31
C VAL A 636 6.69 36.86 -17.06
N SER A 637 5.97 36.49 -18.12
CA SER A 637 4.67 35.82 -18.06
C SER A 637 4.86 34.30 -17.88
N MET A 638 4.24 33.73 -16.85
CA MET A 638 4.21 32.27 -16.69
C MET A 638 3.22 31.65 -17.69
N SER A 639 3.59 30.55 -18.35
CA SER A 639 2.63 29.83 -19.20
C SER A 639 1.48 29.28 -18.34
N LEU A 640 0.26 29.23 -18.88
CA LEU A 640 -0.91 28.77 -18.12
C LEU A 640 -0.72 27.35 -17.57
N VAL A 641 -0.10 26.45 -18.35
CA VAL A 641 0.20 25.08 -17.90
C VAL A 641 1.16 25.09 -16.71
N ALA A 642 2.22 25.90 -16.77
CA ALA A 642 3.15 26.04 -15.66
C ALA A 642 2.46 26.62 -14.42
N ALA A 643 1.57 27.60 -14.60
CA ALA A 643 0.77 28.15 -13.51
C ALA A 643 -0.17 27.08 -12.90
N LEU A 644 -0.79 26.22 -13.71
CA LEU A 644 -1.66 25.13 -13.23
C LEU A 644 -0.87 24.10 -12.42
N ILE A 645 0.32 23.73 -12.89
CA ILE A 645 1.23 22.83 -12.17
C ILE A 645 1.67 23.46 -10.86
N ALA A 646 2.10 24.72 -10.88
CA ALA A 646 2.49 25.45 -9.66
C ALA A 646 1.33 25.54 -8.66
N GLY A 647 0.12 25.80 -9.16
CA GLY A 647 -1.10 25.82 -8.37
C GLY A 647 -1.46 24.48 -7.74
N LEU A 648 -1.35 23.40 -8.52
CA LEU A 648 -1.52 22.04 -8.03
C LEU A 648 -0.50 21.71 -6.93
N LEU A 649 0.78 21.99 -7.15
CA LEU A 649 1.84 21.75 -6.17
C LEU A 649 1.62 22.56 -4.88
N PHE A 650 1.19 23.82 -5.01
CA PHE A 650 0.86 24.66 -3.87
C PHE A 650 -0.30 24.08 -3.03
N ILE A 651 -1.39 23.67 -3.69
CA ILE A 651 -2.52 23.03 -3.00
C ILE A 651 -2.11 21.69 -2.40
N SER A 652 -1.33 20.88 -3.12
CA SER A 652 -0.78 19.63 -2.60
C SER A 652 0.08 19.87 -1.35
N ALA A 653 0.92 20.91 -1.30
CA ALA A 653 1.71 21.20 -0.11
C ALA A 653 0.82 21.50 1.12
N ILE A 654 -0.26 22.26 0.95
CA ILE A 654 -1.22 22.58 2.01
C ILE A 654 -2.02 21.33 2.43
N GLN A 655 -2.54 20.58 1.45
CA GLN A 655 -3.24 19.31 1.67
C GLN A 655 -2.32 18.30 2.36
N GLY A 656 -1.02 18.34 2.10
CA GLY A 656 -0.04 17.41 2.62
C GLY A 656 0.00 17.34 4.14
N LEU A 657 -0.02 18.51 4.79
CA LEU A 657 -0.06 18.57 6.26
C LEU A 657 -1.31 17.87 6.82
N GLN A 658 -2.47 18.16 6.24
CA GLN A 658 -3.73 17.53 6.65
C GLN A 658 -3.72 16.03 6.39
N THR A 659 -3.30 15.59 5.19
CA THR A 659 -3.22 14.17 4.82
C THR A 659 -2.40 13.40 5.85
N LEU A 660 -1.20 13.87 6.19
CA LEU A 660 -0.32 13.20 7.17
C LEU A 660 -0.95 13.12 8.57
N MET A 661 -1.64 14.18 9.00
CA MET A 661 -2.31 14.22 10.30
C MET A 661 -3.53 13.28 10.36
N LEU A 662 -4.33 13.24 9.29
CA LEU A 662 -5.48 12.34 9.18
C LEU A 662 -5.06 10.88 9.11
N HIS A 663 -3.99 10.54 8.38
CA HIS A 663 -3.46 9.17 8.38
C HIS A 663 -2.80 8.79 9.70
N SER A 664 -2.20 9.74 10.42
CA SER A 664 -1.71 9.47 11.79
C SER A 664 -2.86 9.13 12.74
N SER A 665 -4.04 9.74 12.55
CA SER A 665 -5.23 9.49 13.38
C SER A 665 -5.84 8.10 13.18
N GLU A 666 -5.62 7.49 12.01
CA GLU A 666 -6.03 6.11 11.67
C GLU A 666 -5.50 5.10 12.70
N LEU A 667 -4.28 5.32 13.21
CA LEU A 667 -3.71 4.51 14.29
C LEU A 667 -4.60 4.47 15.53
N VAL A 668 -5.13 5.62 15.97
CA VAL A 668 -5.94 5.68 17.20
C VAL A 668 -7.28 4.96 17.00
N VAL A 669 -7.87 5.08 15.81
CA VAL A 669 -9.08 4.33 15.43
C VAL A 669 -8.80 2.83 15.43
N ASN A 670 -7.71 2.40 14.80
CA ASN A 670 -7.35 1.00 14.69
C ASN A 670 -6.97 0.38 16.05
N LEU A 671 -6.22 1.07 16.91
CA LEU A 671 -5.98 0.63 18.30
C LEU A 671 -7.28 0.45 19.08
N SER A 672 -8.22 1.39 18.89
CA SER A 672 -9.54 1.33 19.53
C SER A 672 -10.40 0.17 19.00
N ARG A 673 -10.25 -0.19 17.72
CA ARG A 673 -10.91 -1.35 17.11
C ARG A 673 -10.29 -2.67 17.54
N ASP A 674 -8.97 -2.75 17.61
CA ASP A 674 -8.24 -3.92 18.12
C ASP A 674 -8.67 -4.23 19.56
N GLU A 675 -8.84 -3.18 20.39
CA GLU A 675 -9.38 -3.33 21.74
C GLU A 675 -10.85 -3.78 21.74
N ASP A 676 -11.72 -3.28 20.85
CA ASP A 676 -13.09 -3.77 20.75
C ASP A 676 -13.14 -5.26 20.37
N SER A 677 -12.28 -5.69 19.44
CA SER A 677 -12.15 -7.10 19.06
C SER A 677 -11.72 -7.97 20.24
N TRP A 678 -10.78 -7.50 21.07
CA TRP A 678 -10.38 -8.16 22.30
C TRP A 678 -11.52 -8.21 23.34
N ARG A 679 -12.26 -7.11 23.50
CA ARG A 679 -13.37 -6.99 24.45
C ARG A 679 -14.60 -7.78 24.06
N ALA A 680 -14.75 -8.11 22.79
CA ALA A 680 -15.83 -8.96 22.31
C ALA A 680 -15.75 -10.40 22.88
N LEU A 681 -14.57 -10.81 23.39
CA LEU A 681 -14.37 -12.13 23.97
C LEU A 681 -14.92 -12.27 25.40
N ASP A 682 -15.25 -11.17 26.08
CA ASP A 682 -15.75 -11.23 27.47
C ASP A 682 -17.06 -12.02 27.56
N ALA A 683 -17.02 -13.15 28.26
CA ALA A 683 -18.13 -14.09 28.41
C ALA A 683 -19.38 -13.46 29.03
N GLN A 684 -19.22 -12.42 29.85
CA GLN A 684 -20.33 -11.69 30.46
C GLN A 684 -20.99 -10.73 29.48
N ARG A 685 -20.18 -10.12 28.60
CA ARG A 685 -20.66 -9.11 27.65
C ARG A 685 -21.30 -9.72 26.41
N SER A 686 -20.86 -10.91 26.03
CA SER A 686 -21.31 -11.62 24.83
C SER A 686 -22.60 -12.43 25.05
N SER A 687 -23.55 -11.93 25.84
CA SER A 687 -24.85 -12.58 26.05
C SER A 687 -25.71 -12.67 24.78
N SER A 688 -25.38 -11.92 23.72
CA SER A 688 -26.16 -11.90 22.48
C SER A 688 -25.76 -12.96 21.44
N GLY A 689 -24.81 -13.87 21.73
CA GLY A 689 -24.43 -14.98 20.84
C GLY A 689 -23.86 -14.61 19.46
N LYS A 690 -23.49 -13.34 19.23
CA LYS A 690 -23.13 -12.80 17.89
C LYS A 690 -21.62 -12.69 17.64
N THR A 691 -20.77 -13.26 18.49
CA THR A 691 -19.32 -13.03 18.47
C THR A 691 -18.58 -14.06 17.62
N ASN A 692 -18.91 -14.16 16.33
CA ASN A 692 -18.04 -14.82 15.36
C ASN A 692 -16.86 -13.90 15.03
N VAL A 693 -15.94 -13.77 15.99
CA VAL A 693 -14.81 -12.83 15.95
C VAL A 693 -13.79 -13.19 14.86
N LEU A 694 -13.70 -14.46 14.49
CA LEU A 694 -12.83 -14.95 13.42
C LEU A 694 -13.54 -15.01 12.05
N ALA A 695 -14.81 -15.41 12.00
CA ALA A 695 -15.49 -15.69 10.73
C ALA A 695 -16.10 -14.46 10.03
N ASN A 696 -16.20 -13.31 10.71
CA ASN A 696 -16.72 -12.11 10.05
C ASN A 696 -15.69 -11.55 9.05
N PRO A 697 -16.05 -11.31 7.79
CA PRO A 697 -15.13 -10.73 6.82
C PRO A 697 -14.60 -9.39 7.38
N PRO A 698 -13.27 -9.23 7.56
CA PRO A 698 -12.64 -8.08 8.19
C PRO A 698 -13.11 -6.73 7.66
N PHE A 699 -13.36 -6.65 6.36
CA PHE A 699 -13.88 -5.46 5.71
C PHE A 699 -15.32 -5.11 6.12
N LEU A 700 -16.21 -6.11 6.18
CA LEU A 700 -17.59 -5.87 6.63
C LEU A 700 -17.63 -5.52 8.12
N ALA A 701 -16.77 -6.15 8.93
CA ALA A 701 -16.60 -5.78 10.33
C ALA A 701 -16.08 -4.34 10.47
N ALA A 702 -15.20 -3.90 9.55
CA ALA A 702 -14.74 -2.52 9.48
C ALA A 702 -15.87 -1.54 9.18
N LEU A 703 -16.66 -1.79 8.14
CA LEU A 703 -17.78 -0.93 7.75
C LEU A 703 -18.88 -0.84 8.81
N LYS A 704 -19.08 -1.91 9.58
CA LYS A 704 -20.01 -1.92 10.74
C LYS A 704 -19.46 -1.17 11.95
N SER A 705 -18.15 -0.88 12.00
CA SER A 705 -17.55 -0.11 13.09
C SER A 705 -17.80 1.39 12.89
N TRP A 706 -18.60 1.98 13.77
CA TRP A 706 -18.85 3.44 13.75
C TRP A 706 -17.56 4.25 13.82
N LYS A 707 -16.50 3.74 14.48
CA LYS A 707 -15.19 4.40 14.60
C LYS A 707 -14.51 4.53 13.24
N TYR A 708 -14.59 3.49 12.42
CA TYR A 708 -14.03 3.49 11.06
C TYR A 708 -14.89 4.30 10.10
N LEU A 709 -16.21 4.17 10.17
CA LEU A 709 -17.13 4.98 9.37
C LEU A 709 -16.91 6.48 9.61
N MET A 710 -16.77 6.87 10.88
CA MET A 710 -16.45 8.23 11.28
C MET A 710 -15.12 8.71 10.66
N LEU A 711 -14.06 7.89 10.69
CA LEU A 711 -12.80 8.23 10.04
C LEU A 711 -12.94 8.46 8.53
N VAL A 712 -13.64 7.59 7.82
CA VAL A 712 -13.83 7.69 6.36
C VAL A 712 -14.65 8.92 5.98
N ILE A 713 -15.73 9.19 6.73
CA ILE A 713 -16.57 10.38 6.52
C ILE A 713 -15.75 11.65 6.72
N PHE A 714 -15.04 11.77 7.85
CA PHE A 714 -14.27 12.98 8.13
C PHE A 714 -13.06 13.13 7.21
N LYS A 715 -12.37 12.05 6.81
CA LYS A 715 -11.29 12.14 5.81
C LYS A 715 -11.80 12.75 4.51
N SER A 716 -12.91 12.23 3.99
CA SER A 716 -13.52 12.71 2.75
C SER A 716 -14.01 14.16 2.89
N LEU A 717 -14.72 14.47 3.98
CA LEU A 717 -15.28 15.79 4.26
C LEU A 717 -14.19 16.85 4.46
N LEU A 718 -13.14 16.55 5.22
CA LEU A 718 -12.07 17.52 5.51
C LEU A 718 -11.21 17.81 4.27
N HIS A 719 -10.92 16.81 3.42
CA HIS A 719 -10.22 17.04 2.16
C HIS A 719 -11.05 17.90 1.21
N PHE A 720 -12.35 17.61 1.12
CA PHE A 720 -13.30 18.43 0.37
C PHE A 720 -13.36 19.88 0.90
N LEU A 721 -13.60 20.08 2.20
CA LEU A 721 -13.74 21.41 2.79
C LEU A 721 -12.46 22.25 2.67
N LEU A 722 -11.28 21.62 2.80
CA LEU A 722 -10.01 22.31 2.57
C LEU A 722 -9.87 22.75 1.10
N GLY A 723 -10.24 21.90 0.15
CA GLY A 723 -10.30 22.29 -1.28
C GLY A 723 -11.33 23.39 -1.56
N GLN A 724 -12.49 23.37 -0.90
CA GLN A 724 -13.48 24.45 -1.02
C GLN A 724 -13.03 25.76 -0.39
N SER A 725 -12.18 25.69 0.63
CA SER A 725 -11.61 26.86 1.32
C SER A 725 -10.50 27.54 0.50
N LEU A 726 -9.88 26.80 -0.43
CA LEU A 726 -8.80 27.24 -1.29
C LEU A 726 -9.11 26.84 -2.74
N GLN A 727 -9.97 27.61 -3.40
CA GLN A 727 -10.39 27.30 -4.76
C GLN A 727 -9.51 28.01 -5.78
N PRO A 728 -8.84 27.27 -6.68
CA PRO A 728 -8.23 27.88 -7.85
C PRO A 728 -9.35 28.31 -8.82
N SER A 729 -9.26 29.54 -9.29
CA SER A 729 -10.17 30.15 -10.25
C SER A 729 -9.39 30.59 -11.48
N PHE A 730 -10.02 30.47 -12.64
CA PHE A 730 -9.45 30.87 -13.91
C PHE A 730 -10.11 32.14 -14.43
N SER A 731 -9.28 33.08 -14.88
CA SER A 731 -9.67 34.26 -15.66
C SER A 731 -8.62 34.43 -16.76
N GLU A 732 -7.81 35.48 -16.72
CA GLU A 732 -6.62 35.62 -17.60
C GLU A 732 -5.38 34.88 -17.05
N SER A 733 -5.33 34.71 -15.72
CA SER A 733 -4.33 33.94 -15.01
C SER A 733 -5.01 33.12 -13.90
N ILE A 734 -4.20 32.35 -13.15
CA ILE A 734 -4.71 31.54 -12.05
C ILE A 734 -4.64 32.34 -10.75
N TYR A 735 -5.79 32.41 -10.09
CA TYR A 735 -5.94 33.02 -8.78
C TYR A 735 -6.47 32.00 -7.80
N PHE A 736 -6.04 32.10 -6.55
CA PHE A 736 -6.61 31.34 -5.44
C PHE A 736 -7.59 32.24 -4.72
N SER A 737 -8.84 31.79 -4.67
CA SER A 737 -9.86 32.39 -3.82
C SER A 737 -9.88 31.67 -2.48
N MET A 738 -9.61 32.42 -1.41
CA MET A 738 -9.65 31.94 -0.03
C MET A 738 -10.86 32.56 0.67
N ASN A 739 -11.89 31.75 0.91
CA ASN A 739 -13.11 32.19 1.56
C ASN A 739 -13.08 31.88 3.07
N TYR A 740 -13.18 32.90 3.92
CA TYR A 740 -13.06 32.69 5.36
C TYR A 740 -14.24 31.92 5.97
N VAL A 741 -15.44 31.97 5.37
CA VAL A 741 -16.60 31.23 5.89
C VAL A 741 -16.38 29.73 5.69
N ARG A 742 -15.84 29.35 4.53
CA ARG A 742 -15.47 27.97 4.24
C ARG A 742 -14.32 27.49 5.14
N LEU A 743 -13.32 28.34 5.38
CA LEU A 743 -12.26 28.06 6.35
C LEU A 743 -12.79 27.91 7.78
N LEU A 744 -13.79 28.69 8.17
CA LEU A 744 -14.44 28.56 9.49
C LEU A 744 -15.17 27.23 9.62
N VAL A 745 -15.95 26.84 8.62
CA VAL A 745 -16.64 25.54 8.59
C VAL A 745 -15.62 24.39 8.61
N PHE A 746 -14.55 24.52 7.83
CA PHE A 746 -13.42 23.60 7.89
C PHE A 746 -12.83 23.50 9.31
N ALA A 747 -12.52 24.61 9.97
CA ALA A 747 -11.97 24.64 11.33
C ALA A 747 -12.92 23.99 12.36
N ILE A 748 -14.23 24.22 12.25
CA ILE A 748 -15.24 23.57 13.08
C ILE A 748 -15.25 22.06 12.85
N CYS A 749 -15.23 21.60 11.61
CA CYS A 749 -15.17 20.17 11.29
C CYS A 749 -13.88 19.51 11.78
N VAL A 750 -12.71 20.16 11.63
CA VAL A 750 -11.44 19.68 12.19
C VAL A 750 -11.51 19.60 13.71
N THR A 751 -12.15 20.58 14.37
CA THR A 751 -12.37 20.57 15.82
C THR A 751 -13.24 19.39 16.26
N ALA A 752 -14.36 19.15 15.55
CA ALA A 752 -15.23 18.01 15.82
C ALA A 752 -14.49 16.68 15.64
N PHE A 753 -13.67 16.57 14.59
CA PHE A 753 -12.80 15.42 14.36
C PHE A 753 -11.78 15.24 15.48
N ALA A 754 -11.07 16.31 15.86
CA ALA A 754 -10.10 16.29 16.96
C ALA A 754 -10.74 15.89 18.30
N ALA A 755 -11.96 16.36 18.58
CA ALA A 755 -12.72 15.98 19.76
C ALA A 755 -13.08 14.48 19.74
N ALA A 756 -13.55 13.95 18.61
CA ALA A 756 -13.83 12.52 18.46
C ALA A 756 -12.56 11.67 18.62
N MET A 757 -11.44 12.07 18.02
CA MET A 757 -10.15 11.38 18.18
C MET A 757 -9.63 11.45 19.62
N THR A 758 -9.86 12.57 20.31
CA THR A 758 -9.54 12.73 21.73
C THR A 758 -10.41 11.82 22.57
N PHE A 759 -11.71 11.77 22.30
CA PHE A 759 -12.62 10.84 22.98
C PHE A 759 -12.12 9.39 22.83
N LEU A 760 -11.76 8.95 21.62
CA LEU A 760 -11.21 7.61 21.40
C LEU A 760 -9.87 7.38 22.13
N ALA A 761 -8.97 8.37 22.13
CA ALA A 761 -7.67 8.25 22.79
C ALA A 761 -7.76 8.24 24.34
N PHE A 762 -8.78 8.89 24.91
CA PHE A 762 -9.02 8.95 26.35
C PHE A 762 -10.07 7.94 26.84
N ALA A 763 -10.79 7.27 25.94
CA ALA A 763 -11.75 6.23 26.27
C ALA A 763 -11.05 5.12 27.06
N LYS A 764 -11.45 4.98 28.32
CA LYS A 764 -11.00 3.89 29.20
C LYS A 764 -11.95 2.71 29.02
N PRO A 765 -11.45 1.53 28.59
CA PRO A 765 -12.25 0.33 28.56
C PRO A 765 -12.79 0.04 29.97
N LYS A 766 -14.09 -0.25 30.03
CA LYS A 766 -14.76 -0.63 31.27
C LYS A 766 -14.66 -2.15 31.44
N GLY A 767 -14.58 -2.58 32.69
CA GLY A 767 -14.62 -3.99 33.06
C GLY A 767 -13.24 -4.58 33.38
N PRO A 768 -13.25 -5.78 33.99
CA PRO A 768 -12.07 -6.40 34.58
C PRO A 768 -11.04 -6.88 33.55
N GLN A 769 -11.47 -7.22 32.34
CA GLN A 769 -10.58 -7.76 31.30
C GLN A 769 -9.40 -6.78 31.07
N PRO A 770 -8.14 -7.23 30.97
CA PRO A 770 -7.00 -6.33 30.80
C PRO A 770 -7.03 -5.66 29.42
N ALA A 771 -6.56 -4.41 29.31
CA ALA A 771 -6.44 -3.76 27.99
C ALA A 771 -5.21 -4.27 27.22
N THR A 772 -5.37 -4.48 25.91
CA THR A 772 -4.33 -4.97 25.01
C THR A 772 -4.01 -3.96 23.92
N TYR A 773 -5.02 -3.26 23.38
CA TYR A 773 -4.90 -2.38 22.21
C TYR A 773 -4.14 -3.02 21.03
N GLY A 774 -4.31 -4.33 20.84
CA GLY A 774 -3.60 -5.08 19.79
C GLY A 774 -2.12 -5.35 20.07
N HIS A 775 -1.63 -5.17 21.31
CA HIS A 775 -0.27 -5.54 21.68
C HIS A 775 -0.12 -7.06 21.72
N ILE A 776 0.70 -7.59 20.80
CA ILE A 776 0.69 -9.01 20.45
C ILE A 776 1.16 -9.88 21.62
N GLN A 777 2.29 -9.53 22.25
CA GLN A 777 2.79 -10.27 23.41
C GLN A 777 1.80 -10.25 24.57
N THR A 778 1.07 -9.14 24.80
CA THR A 778 0.09 -9.08 25.89
C THR A 778 -1.12 -9.96 25.58
N ILE A 779 -1.55 -10.04 24.32
CA ILE A 779 -2.59 -10.99 23.93
C ILE A 779 -2.09 -12.41 24.18
N ALA A 780 -0.89 -12.76 23.71
CA ALA A 780 -0.31 -14.08 23.94
C ALA A 780 -0.22 -14.45 25.42
N ASP A 781 0.12 -13.49 26.30
CA ASP A 781 0.18 -13.68 27.76
C ASP A 781 -1.21 -13.87 28.41
N LEU A 782 -2.27 -13.28 27.83
CA LEU A 782 -3.64 -13.32 28.36
C LEU A 782 -4.46 -14.51 27.84
N VAL A 783 -4.01 -15.13 26.75
CA VAL A 783 -4.63 -16.33 26.17
C VAL A 783 -3.83 -17.56 26.59
N ASP A 784 -4.42 -18.36 27.46
CA ASP A 784 -3.89 -19.62 27.96
C ASP A 784 -4.39 -20.84 27.16
N ASP A 785 -5.60 -20.74 26.59
CA ASP A 785 -6.23 -21.75 25.75
C ASP A 785 -6.69 -21.14 24.41
N TRP A 786 -6.23 -21.74 23.31
CA TRP A 786 -6.57 -21.33 21.95
C TRP A 786 -7.61 -22.24 21.29
N THR A 787 -8.24 -23.14 22.04
CA THR A 787 -9.34 -23.97 21.52
C THR A 787 -10.56 -23.13 21.19
N LEU A 788 -11.20 -23.47 20.07
CA LEU A 788 -12.41 -22.83 19.58
C LEU A 788 -13.64 -23.62 20.03
N ASP A 789 -14.74 -22.91 20.28
CA ASP A 789 -16.05 -23.56 20.44
C ASP A 789 -16.54 -24.15 19.10
N ALA A 790 -17.65 -24.91 19.15
CA ALA A 790 -18.24 -25.52 17.95
C ALA A 790 -18.65 -24.50 16.86
N ASP A 791 -18.85 -23.24 17.24
CA ASP A 791 -19.21 -22.13 16.35
C ASP A 791 -17.98 -21.30 15.92
N GLY A 792 -16.76 -21.69 16.30
CA GLY A 792 -15.52 -20.96 15.98
C GLY A 792 -15.33 -19.69 16.81
N ARG A 793 -15.85 -19.65 18.04
CA ARG A 793 -15.77 -18.52 18.96
C ARG A 793 -14.80 -18.79 20.11
N PHE A 794 -14.46 -17.68 20.74
CA PHE A 794 -13.58 -17.59 21.88
C PHE A 794 -14.30 -16.91 23.03
N TRP A 795 -14.10 -17.42 24.23
CA TRP A 795 -14.65 -16.86 25.45
C TRP A 795 -13.52 -16.55 26.41
N TRP A 796 -13.58 -15.42 27.11
CA TRP A 796 -12.61 -15.00 28.12
C TRP A 796 -13.34 -14.72 29.44
N GLY A 797 -12.80 -15.22 30.56
CA GLY A 797 -13.44 -15.07 31.86
C GLY A 797 -12.65 -15.72 33.01
N ASP A 798 -13.34 -15.95 34.13
CA ASP A 798 -12.76 -16.53 35.36
C ASP A 798 -12.80 -18.06 35.31
N LYS A 799 -11.65 -18.73 35.32
CA LYS A 799 -11.56 -20.19 35.34
C LYS A 799 -11.67 -20.79 36.75
N GLY A 800 -11.93 -19.97 37.76
CA GLY A 800 -11.95 -20.41 39.15
C GLY A 800 -10.57 -20.37 39.79
N GLY A 801 -10.42 -21.04 40.93
CA GLY A 801 -9.17 -21.01 41.68
C GLY A 801 -9.18 -21.91 42.91
N SER A 802 -7.98 -22.33 43.34
CA SER A 802 -7.78 -23.08 44.59
C SER A 802 -6.88 -22.30 45.54
N GLY A 803 -7.24 -22.25 46.83
CA GLY A 803 -6.43 -21.57 47.86
C GLY A 803 -6.47 -20.04 47.78
N GLY A 804 -7.59 -19.45 47.36
CA GLY A 804 -7.78 -17.99 47.30
C GLY A 804 -7.14 -17.29 46.11
N LEU A 805 -6.33 -18.01 45.33
CA LEU A 805 -5.74 -17.53 44.08
C LEU A 805 -6.57 -18.01 42.89
N ARG A 806 -7.03 -17.08 42.05
CA ARG A 806 -7.85 -17.36 40.88
C ARG A 806 -7.05 -17.27 39.58
N HIS A 807 -7.61 -17.83 38.52
CA HIS A 807 -7.05 -17.78 37.18
C HIS A 807 -8.08 -17.24 36.19
N ALA A 808 -7.65 -16.35 35.31
CA ALA A 808 -8.49 -15.79 34.25
C ALA A 808 -7.85 -16.15 32.92
N GLY A 809 -8.67 -16.48 31.94
CA GLY A 809 -8.16 -17.03 30.68
C GLY A 809 -9.26 -17.24 29.67
N MET A 810 -8.88 -17.82 28.54
CA MET A 810 -9.78 -18.20 27.46
C MET A 810 -10.28 -19.63 27.60
N SER A 811 -11.48 -19.92 27.11
CA SER A 811 -12.01 -21.28 27.01
C SER A 811 -12.83 -21.44 25.74
N SER A 812 -12.87 -22.66 25.20
CA SER A 812 -13.84 -23.06 24.17
C SER A 812 -15.25 -23.23 24.72
N CYS A 813 -15.42 -23.41 26.02
CA CYS A 813 -16.74 -23.51 26.66
C CYS A 813 -17.02 -22.26 27.50
N ARG A 814 -18.14 -21.58 27.21
CA ARG A 814 -18.58 -20.42 27.99
C ARG A 814 -18.94 -20.79 29.43
N ASP A 815 -19.52 -21.98 29.64
CA ASP A 815 -20.02 -22.40 30.95
C ASP A 815 -18.88 -22.71 31.94
N ASP A 816 -17.67 -22.95 31.42
CA ASP A 816 -16.46 -23.12 32.23
C ASP A 816 -15.93 -21.79 32.78
N LEU A 817 -16.47 -20.66 32.31
CA LEU A 817 -16.01 -19.33 32.66
C LEU A 817 -17.01 -18.64 33.59
N GLY A 818 -16.55 -18.43 34.83
CA GLY A 818 -17.24 -17.62 35.82
C GLY A 818 -17.08 -16.11 35.59
N THR A 819 -17.77 -15.35 36.44
CA THR A 819 -17.61 -13.89 36.52
C THR A 819 -16.32 -13.54 37.24
N ILE A 820 -15.50 -12.65 36.65
CA ILE A 820 -14.26 -12.17 37.27
C ILE A 820 -14.56 -11.54 38.63
N GLN A 821 -13.90 -12.05 39.68
CA GLN A 821 -14.06 -11.63 41.05
C GLN A 821 -13.16 -10.42 41.34
N MET A 822 -13.74 -9.22 41.42
CA MET A 822 -12.99 -7.96 41.58
C MET A 822 -12.10 -7.89 42.84
N ASN A 823 -12.43 -8.66 43.87
CA ASN A 823 -11.73 -8.66 45.17
C ASN A 823 -10.76 -9.84 45.34
N ALA A 824 -10.58 -10.67 44.31
CA ALA A 824 -9.71 -11.83 44.37
C ALA A 824 -8.40 -11.58 43.59
N PRO A 825 -7.25 -12.03 44.09
CA PRO A 825 -6.00 -12.01 43.33
C PRO A 825 -6.04 -13.04 42.20
N TYR A 826 -5.52 -12.66 41.04
CA TYR A 826 -5.36 -13.51 39.88
C TYR A 826 -3.88 -13.72 39.54
N ALA A 827 -3.48 -14.96 39.29
CA ALA A 827 -2.16 -15.29 38.75
C ALA A 827 -2.27 -16.25 37.57
N GLY A 828 -1.29 -16.16 36.66
CA GLY A 828 -1.20 -17.10 35.56
C GLY A 828 -0.98 -18.52 36.07
N GLU A 829 -1.54 -19.50 35.35
CA GLU A 829 -1.36 -20.90 35.69
C GLU A 829 0.11 -21.28 35.44
N THR A 830 0.85 -21.53 36.52
CA THR A 830 2.19 -22.11 36.40
C THR A 830 2.04 -23.59 36.08
N ARG A 831 2.57 -24.02 34.93
CA ARG A 831 2.44 -25.38 34.38
C ARG A 831 2.88 -26.51 35.32
N ARG A 832 3.60 -26.17 36.40
CA ARG A 832 4.09 -27.12 37.43
C ARG A 832 3.00 -27.94 38.14
N ARG A 833 1.71 -27.57 38.06
CA ARG A 833 0.64 -28.38 38.69
C ARG A 833 0.25 -29.63 37.90
N TYR A 834 0.40 -29.67 36.58
CA TYR A 834 0.01 -30.82 35.77
C TYR A 834 1.03 -31.96 35.72
N MET A 835 2.28 -31.73 36.13
CA MET A 835 3.28 -32.82 36.23
C MET A 835 3.30 -33.50 37.61
N ARG A 836 2.45 -33.08 38.55
CA ARG A 836 2.40 -33.65 39.91
C ARG A 836 1.06 -34.32 40.26
N ALA A 837 0.08 -34.26 39.36
CA ALA A 837 -1.13 -35.07 39.38
C ALA A 837 -0.99 -36.14 38.31
#